data_AF-A0A8C5QZY6-F1
#
_entry.id   AF-A0A8C5QZY6-F1
#
_cell.length_a   1.000
_cell.length_b   1.000
_cell.length_c   1.000
_cell.angle_alpha   90.00
_cell.angle_beta   90.00
_cell.angle_gamma   90.00
#
_symmetry.space_group_name_H-M   'P 1'
#
loop_
_entity.id
_entity.type
_entity.pdbx_description
1 polymer ?
#
loop_
_entity_poly.entity_id
_entity_poly.type
_entity_poly.pdbx_seq_one_letter_code
_entity_poly.pdbx_strand_id
1 'polypeptide(L)'
;MLVLSLLLCLGLTMAQSDQEPHFEVFLPSVLHYPAEELICFHVEEDKGKFSSLIANMKSESGTIKLHEVKDTEREPFSCGTFQVPRPSGTQEKVTVEVRGVTSPDSSQYLSSQSVTIRMKNNGTFIQTDKTVYKPGQEVKVRIIKLNQDMEASNEMHPLITLEDPNRNRMAQFKNVVPKSGIVDLSYQLDRGAALGSYSIIAEEKKMFFSVEEYVLPRYDVNVLAPPVSVMDKELTITICAKYNYGQPVPGNVTYKACQKKQRYWRGRLDSDEDQKDLCHHHTDKTDEFGCLKSNMDFSPFKLRDSRYERNLDVEASMEEEGTGIRINATAKKIEISSQITKISFKDTKKHFHPGAPYRGKVLLESFNGKPLRGQKVHLTISVNGDTTKETYETDSNGEVSFKLPTTTWGKDSVSIRAFTDDSSEEYERNRVAARYGSDSLQLEGMYMNSDDSVHIRPVRSNAACHENVTVQVDYNHGGGKTKRSTDSILKKFFYLVLSRSKIIYFGMKTLNVGNSYGTLDISLPLRDISPNGKMLVFTVDESGGMAADTTTFQVTPCLKQNVTLGFSEDKVLPGSPVNVNLRAEPGSMCALRVVDTSVAMMNPDGELTQAKIQNLVKPDPYFSSHERLDYDLCRNTRPTDSRDMGSDIDDFWPRYYSYPVKKKDIQDIIQGINLSLLHNWNIVAPVTCAYERGAYGVTANINSSISD
;
A
#
# COMPACT_ATOMS: atom_id res chain seq x y z
N MET A 1 -63.57 -9.74 -52.68
CA MET A 1 -62.12 -10.04 -52.58
C MET A 1 -61.35 -8.78 -52.15
N LEU A 2 -61.71 -8.19 -50.99
CA LEU A 2 -61.06 -6.96 -50.47
C LEU A 2 -61.16 -6.83 -48.94
N VAL A 3 -61.67 -7.86 -48.26
CA VAL A 3 -61.82 -7.90 -46.80
C VAL A 3 -60.84 -8.90 -46.16
N LEU A 4 -60.16 -9.72 -46.98
CA LEU A 4 -59.17 -10.70 -46.51
C LEU A 4 -57.72 -10.16 -46.44
N SER A 5 -57.43 -8.97 -46.98
CA SER A 5 -56.08 -8.39 -46.93
C SER A 5 -55.85 -7.39 -45.79
N LEU A 6 -56.90 -6.97 -45.06
CA LEU A 6 -56.76 -6.09 -43.90
C LEU A 6 -56.53 -6.83 -42.57
N LEU A 7 -56.79 -8.14 -42.53
CA LEU A 7 -56.60 -8.97 -41.33
C LEU A 7 -55.19 -9.58 -41.21
N LEU A 8 -54.33 -9.44 -42.23
CA LEU A 8 -52.92 -9.86 -42.16
C LEU A 8 -51.96 -8.74 -41.71
N CYS A 9 -52.43 -7.49 -41.55
CA CYS A 9 -51.60 -6.36 -41.11
C CYS A 9 -51.80 -5.93 -39.64
N LEU A 10 -52.68 -6.60 -38.89
CA LEU A 10 -52.90 -6.37 -37.45
C LEU A 10 -52.34 -7.50 -36.56
N GLY A 11 -51.60 -8.46 -37.15
CA GLY A 11 -50.94 -9.58 -36.48
C GLY A 11 -49.42 -9.44 -36.33
N LEU A 12 -48.85 -8.27 -36.64
CA LEU A 12 -47.53 -7.91 -36.11
C LEU A 12 -47.76 -7.24 -34.76
N THR A 13 -48.16 -8.05 -33.77
CA THR A 13 -47.85 -7.71 -32.38
C THR A 13 -46.38 -7.39 -32.36
N MET A 14 -46.04 -6.19 -31.90
CA MET A 14 -44.67 -5.81 -31.56
C MET A 14 -44.01 -7.02 -30.92
N ALA A 15 -43.02 -7.61 -31.59
CA ALA A 15 -42.02 -8.36 -30.87
C ALA A 15 -41.41 -7.32 -29.93
N GLN A 16 -41.95 -7.21 -28.71
CA GLN A 16 -41.21 -6.65 -27.61
C GLN A 16 -39.93 -7.47 -27.61
N SER A 17 -38.83 -6.85 -28.03
CA SER A 17 -37.51 -7.39 -27.80
C SER A 17 -37.49 -7.80 -26.33
N ASP A 18 -37.25 -9.10 -26.07
CA ASP A 18 -36.86 -9.57 -24.75
C ASP A 18 -35.55 -8.85 -24.44
N GLN A 19 -35.66 -7.68 -23.82
CA GLN A 19 -34.49 -6.95 -23.34
C GLN A 19 -33.96 -7.74 -22.16
N GLU A 20 -32.70 -8.14 -22.24
CA GLU A 20 -32.00 -8.76 -21.13
C GLU A 20 -31.91 -7.77 -19.95
N PRO A 21 -31.98 -8.25 -18.70
CA PRO A 21 -31.81 -7.38 -17.55
C PRO A 21 -30.39 -6.84 -17.49
N HIS A 22 -30.24 -5.55 -17.23
CA HIS A 22 -28.92 -4.97 -16.98
C HIS A 22 -28.55 -5.15 -15.50
N PHE A 23 -27.35 -5.67 -15.28
CA PHE A 23 -26.85 -5.89 -13.94
C PHE A 23 -25.33 -5.69 -13.84
N GLU A 24 -24.91 -5.53 -12.59
CA GLU A 24 -23.52 -5.48 -12.18
C GLU A 24 -23.37 -6.32 -10.91
N VAL A 25 -22.47 -7.29 -10.95
CA VAL A 25 -22.14 -8.11 -9.78
C VAL A 25 -20.71 -7.82 -9.38
N PHE A 26 -20.55 -7.45 -8.12
CA PHE A 26 -19.29 -7.12 -7.49
C PHE A 26 -18.90 -8.21 -6.49
N LEU A 27 -17.67 -8.69 -6.59
CA LEU A 27 -17.06 -9.61 -5.64
C LEU A 27 -15.56 -9.35 -5.54
N PRO A 28 -14.89 -9.67 -4.42
CA PRO A 28 -13.44 -9.59 -4.36
C PRO A 28 -12.77 -10.47 -5.42
N SER A 29 -11.68 -9.97 -6.03
CA SER A 29 -10.93 -10.73 -7.04
C SER A 29 -10.12 -11.89 -6.44
N VAL A 30 -9.81 -11.80 -5.14
CA VAL A 30 -9.13 -12.84 -4.36
C VAL A 30 -9.99 -13.15 -3.14
N LEU A 31 -10.39 -14.40 -3.00
CA LEU A 31 -11.19 -14.93 -1.91
C LEU A 31 -10.30 -15.79 -0.99
N HIS A 32 -10.53 -15.79 0.32
CA HIS A 32 -9.71 -16.51 1.29
C HIS A 32 -10.47 -17.61 2.02
N TYR A 33 -9.95 -18.84 1.96
CA TYR A 33 -10.45 -19.98 2.74
C TYR A 33 -9.64 -20.17 4.04
N PRO A 34 -10.28 -20.45 5.20
CA PRO A 34 -11.72 -20.38 5.43
C PRO A 34 -12.16 -18.95 5.74
N ALA A 35 -13.17 -18.46 5.03
CA ALA A 35 -13.86 -17.21 5.34
C ALA A 35 -15.29 -17.23 4.82
N GLU A 36 -16.10 -16.39 5.44
CA GLU A 36 -17.34 -15.90 4.87
C GLU A 36 -17.04 -14.58 4.13
N GLU A 37 -17.53 -14.46 2.91
CA GLU A 37 -17.34 -13.27 2.08
C GLU A 37 -18.65 -12.79 1.46
N LEU A 38 -18.65 -11.55 0.97
CA LEU A 38 -19.80 -10.87 0.39
C LEU A 38 -19.71 -10.83 -1.14
N ILE A 39 -20.86 -11.00 -1.78
CA ILE A 39 -21.10 -10.69 -3.20
C ILE A 39 -22.27 -9.73 -3.29
N CYS A 40 -22.16 -8.69 -4.11
CA CYS A 40 -23.16 -7.62 -4.23
C CYS A 40 -23.68 -7.50 -5.65
N PHE A 41 -25.00 -7.46 -5.79
CA PHE A 41 -25.73 -7.27 -7.03
C PHE A 41 -26.29 -5.86 -7.08
N HIS A 42 -26.07 -5.18 -8.19
CA HIS A 42 -26.89 -4.06 -8.64
C HIS A 42 -27.72 -4.52 -9.84
N VAL A 43 -29.01 -4.18 -9.85
CA VAL A 43 -29.92 -4.51 -10.95
C VAL A 43 -30.71 -3.26 -11.31
N GLU A 44 -30.73 -2.92 -12.60
CA GLU A 44 -31.44 -1.75 -13.09
C GLU A 44 -32.97 -1.99 -13.09
N GLU A 45 -33.73 -1.16 -12.39
CA GLU A 45 -35.17 -1.40 -12.10
C GLU A 45 -36.08 -1.41 -13.34
N ASP A 46 -35.70 -0.71 -14.40
CA ASP A 46 -36.53 -0.44 -15.58
C ASP A 46 -36.08 -1.23 -16.85
N LYS A 47 -35.10 -2.13 -16.73
CA LYS A 47 -34.53 -2.86 -17.87
C LYS A 47 -34.69 -4.36 -17.72
N GLY A 48 -35.37 -4.94 -18.71
CA GLY A 48 -35.50 -6.38 -18.88
C GLY A 48 -36.40 -7.09 -17.89
N LYS A 49 -36.84 -8.30 -18.27
CA LYS A 49 -37.67 -9.16 -17.42
C LYS A 49 -36.88 -10.39 -17.00
N PHE A 50 -36.93 -10.72 -15.73
CA PHE A 50 -36.36 -11.95 -15.18
C PHE A 50 -37.19 -12.38 -13.98
N SER A 51 -37.17 -13.68 -13.65
CA SER A 51 -37.71 -14.22 -12.40
C SER A 51 -36.64 -14.20 -11.31
N SER A 52 -35.42 -14.64 -11.63
CA SER A 52 -34.26 -14.51 -10.74
C SER A 52 -32.93 -14.42 -11.48
N LEU A 53 -31.97 -13.73 -10.86
CA LEU A 53 -30.55 -13.71 -11.25
C LEU A 53 -29.75 -14.53 -10.24
N ILE A 54 -28.98 -15.50 -10.71
CA ILE A 54 -28.23 -16.42 -9.84
C ILE A 54 -26.75 -16.34 -10.18
N ALA A 55 -25.91 -15.99 -9.19
CA ALA A 55 -24.46 -16.14 -9.30
C ALA A 55 -24.03 -17.50 -8.77
N ASN A 56 -23.32 -18.26 -9.61
CA ASN A 56 -22.74 -19.54 -9.27
C ASN A 56 -21.23 -19.51 -9.48
N MET A 57 -20.49 -20.12 -8.57
CA MET A 57 -19.05 -20.37 -8.68
C MET A 57 -18.81 -21.80 -9.09
N LYS A 58 -18.02 -22.00 -10.14
CA LYS A 58 -17.51 -23.31 -10.56
C LYS A 58 -16.11 -23.50 -9.99
N SER A 59 -15.99 -24.38 -9.00
CA SER A 59 -14.73 -24.87 -8.44
C SER A 59 -14.56 -26.35 -8.78
N GLU A 60 -13.34 -26.89 -8.64
CA GLU A 60 -13.09 -28.34 -8.70
C GLU A 60 -13.94 -29.12 -7.67
N SER A 61 -14.30 -28.48 -6.55
CA SER A 61 -15.17 -29.06 -5.51
C SER A 61 -16.65 -29.16 -5.92
N GLY A 62 -17.05 -28.51 -7.01
CA GLY A 62 -18.42 -28.47 -7.52
C GLY A 62 -18.90 -27.06 -7.85
N THR A 63 -20.19 -26.95 -8.18
CA THR A 63 -20.84 -25.65 -8.41
C THR A 63 -21.51 -25.18 -7.12
N ILE A 64 -21.15 -23.99 -6.68
CA ILE A 64 -21.65 -23.37 -5.44
C ILE A 64 -22.45 -22.14 -5.80
N LYS A 65 -23.67 -22.05 -5.28
CA LYS A 65 -24.50 -20.86 -5.39
C LYS A 65 -23.98 -19.79 -4.43
N LEU A 66 -23.65 -18.62 -4.96
CA LEU A 66 -23.12 -17.51 -4.17
C LEU A 66 -24.24 -16.61 -3.64
N HIS A 67 -25.16 -16.20 -4.52
CA HIS A 67 -26.31 -15.37 -4.19
C HIS A 67 -27.39 -15.48 -5.28
N GLU A 68 -28.63 -15.16 -4.92
CA GLU A 68 -29.76 -15.04 -5.85
C GLU A 68 -30.57 -13.79 -5.55
N VAL A 69 -30.91 -13.05 -6.59
CA VAL A 69 -31.83 -11.90 -6.52
C VAL A 69 -33.09 -12.27 -7.28
N LYS A 70 -34.25 -12.13 -6.64
CA LYS A 70 -35.56 -12.39 -7.25
C LYS A 70 -36.24 -11.08 -7.62
N ASP A 71 -36.98 -11.09 -8.72
CA ASP A 71 -37.72 -9.91 -9.20
C ASP A 71 -38.84 -9.47 -8.24
N THR A 72 -39.34 -10.37 -7.39
CA THR A 72 -40.32 -10.02 -6.34
C THR A 72 -39.70 -9.26 -5.17
N GLU A 73 -38.37 -9.26 -5.04
CA GLU A 73 -37.58 -8.65 -3.96
C GLU A 73 -36.63 -7.59 -4.56
N ARG A 74 -37.18 -6.67 -5.38
CA ARG A 74 -36.46 -5.57 -6.07
C ARG A 74 -35.85 -4.56 -5.11
N GLU A 75 -34.85 -4.97 -4.32
CA GLU A 75 -33.86 -4.03 -3.83
C GLU A 75 -32.87 -3.77 -4.98
N PRO A 76 -32.69 -2.51 -5.43
CA PRO A 76 -31.79 -2.19 -6.55
C PRO A 76 -30.33 -2.54 -6.25
N PHE A 77 -30.00 -2.77 -4.96
CA PHE A 77 -28.69 -3.18 -4.52
C PHE A 77 -28.78 -4.17 -3.36
N SER A 78 -28.37 -5.42 -3.62
CA SER A 78 -28.51 -6.55 -2.68
C SER A 78 -27.17 -7.27 -2.53
N CYS A 79 -26.73 -7.52 -1.30
CA CYS A 79 -25.52 -8.29 -1.04
C CYS A 79 -25.84 -9.56 -0.23
N GLY A 80 -25.23 -10.68 -0.62
CA GLY A 80 -25.34 -11.96 0.07
C GLY A 80 -23.99 -12.45 0.59
N THR A 81 -24.01 -13.21 1.68
CA THR A 81 -22.80 -13.88 2.18
C THR A 81 -22.72 -15.32 1.69
N PHE A 82 -21.50 -15.80 1.49
CA PHE A 82 -21.24 -17.20 1.14
C PHE A 82 -19.96 -17.70 1.82
N GLN A 83 -19.89 -19.01 2.04
CA GLN A 83 -18.69 -19.66 2.53
C GLN A 83 -17.77 -19.95 1.34
N VAL A 84 -16.54 -19.45 1.40
CA VAL A 84 -15.53 -19.73 0.38
C VAL A 84 -15.21 -21.24 0.41
N PRO A 85 -15.21 -21.96 -0.73
CA PRO A 85 -14.84 -23.37 -0.74
C PRO A 85 -13.34 -23.56 -0.53
N ARG A 86 -12.97 -24.76 -0.08
CA ARG A 86 -11.57 -25.12 0.09
C ARG A 86 -10.91 -25.25 -1.30
N PRO A 87 -9.79 -24.55 -1.56
CA PRO A 87 -9.07 -24.71 -2.81
C PRO A 87 -8.39 -26.09 -2.92
N SER A 88 -8.21 -26.61 -4.13
CA SER A 88 -7.51 -27.89 -4.38
C SER A 88 -6.03 -27.91 -3.96
N GLY A 89 -5.43 -26.73 -3.74
CA GLY A 89 -4.04 -26.57 -3.27
C GLY A 89 -3.90 -25.36 -2.34
N THR A 90 -2.80 -24.60 -2.51
CA THR A 90 -2.63 -23.31 -1.80
C THR A 90 -3.47 -22.19 -2.44
N GLN A 91 -3.74 -22.31 -3.74
CA GLN A 91 -4.61 -21.43 -4.50
C GLN A 91 -5.31 -22.18 -5.63
N GLU A 92 -6.49 -21.71 -6.02
CA GLU A 92 -7.31 -22.24 -7.14
C GLU A 92 -7.92 -21.07 -7.90
N LYS A 93 -7.88 -21.10 -9.24
CA LYS A 93 -8.59 -20.11 -10.07
C LYS A 93 -9.95 -20.68 -10.42
N VAL A 94 -11.01 -19.97 -10.06
CA VAL A 94 -12.40 -20.39 -10.25
C VAL A 94 -13.14 -19.40 -11.14
N THR A 95 -14.22 -19.86 -11.77
CA THR A 95 -15.07 -19.01 -12.61
C THR A 95 -16.40 -18.76 -11.93
N VAL A 96 -16.77 -17.49 -11.80
CA VAL A 96 -18.10 -17.08 -11.35
C VAL A 96 -18.95 -16.76 -12.58
N GLU A 97 -20.13 -17.33 -12.66
CA GLU A 97 -21.09 -17.15 -13.75
C GLU A 97 -22.40 -16.59 -13.20
N VAL A 98 -22.98 -15.63 -13.91
CA VAL A 98 -24.33 -15.12 -13.66
C VAL A 98 -25.28 -15.71 -14.70
N ARG A 99 -26.38 -16.27 -14.22
CA ARG A 99 -27.47 -16.80 -15.05
C ARG A 99 -28.76 -16.08 -14.74
N GLY A 100 -29.50 -15.70 -15.78
CA GLY A 100 -30.87 -15.19 -15.66
C GLY A 100 -31.88 -16.30 -15.88
N VAL A 101 -32.86 -16.40 -15.00
CA VAL A 101 -33.99 -17.32 -15.12
C VAL A 101 -35.21 -16.50 -15.51
N THR A 102 -35.77 -16.73 -16.70
CA THR A 102 -36.96 -16.03 -17.20
C THR A 102 -38.24 -16.82 -16.94
N SER A 103 -38.16 -18.16 -16.95
CA SER A 103 -39.22 -19.10 -16.59
C SER A 103 -38.61 -20.32 -15.88
N PRO A 104 -39.39 -21.17 -15.19
CA PRO A 104 -38.86 -22.29 -14.40
C PRO A 104 -37.92 -23.24 -15.17
N ASP A 105 -38.11 -23.36 -16.48
CA ASP A 105 -37.33 -24.24 -17.37
C ASP A 105 -36.37 -23.48 -18.31
N SER A 106 -36.30 -22.14 -18.24
CA SER A 106 -35.40 -21.33 -19.08
C SER A 106 -34.38 -20.57 -18.24
N SER A 107 -33.11 -20.95 -18.38
CA SER A 107 -31.97 -20.22 -17.82
C SER A 107 -31.01 -19.82 -18.93
N GLN A 108 -30.65 -18.53 -18.97
CA GLN A 108 -29.70 -17.96 -19.93
C GLN A 108 -28.40 -17.60 -19.21
N TYR A 109 -27.27 -17.91 -19.85
CA TYR A 109 -25.97 -17.42 -19.40
C TYR A 109 -25.80 -15.95 -19.79
N LEU A 110 -25.41 -15.11 -18.84
CA LEU A 110 -25.33 -13.65 -19.07
C LEU A 110 -23.91 -13.11 -18.97
N SER A 111 -23.11 -13.57 -17.99
CA SER A 111 -21.75 -13.06 -17.78
C SER A 111 -20.92 -14.04 -16.97
N SER A 112 -19.59 -13.98 -17.11
CA SER A 112 -18.67 -14.67 -16.22
C SER A 112 -17.38 -13.89 -15.98
N GLN A 113 -16.74 -14.17 -14.86
CA GLN A 113 -15.45 -13.61 -14.50
C GLN A 113 -14.65 -14.62 -13.68
N SER A 114 -13.34 -14.68 -13.90
CA SER A 114 -12.45 -15.49 -13.08
C SER A 114 -12.04 -14.78 -11.80
N VAL A 115 -12.02 -15.51 -10.69
CA VAL A 115 -11.49 -15.07 -9.39
C VAL A 115 -10.56 -16.14 -8.81
N THR A 116 -9.75 -15.78 -7.82
CA THR A 116 -8.78 -16.71 -7.22
C THR A 116 -9.14 -16.99 -5.78
N ILE A 117 -9.20 -18.26 -5.40
CA ILE A 117 -9.35 -18.70 -4.02
C ILE A 117 -7.96 -19.00 -3.46
N ARG A 118 -7.68 -18.59 -2.23
CA ARG A 118 -6.42 -18.84 -1.52
C ARG A 118 -6.66 -19.36 -0.11
N MET A 119 -5.72 -20.16 0.38
CA MET A 119 -5.67 -20.47 1.81
C MET A 119 -5.28 -19.20 2.59
N LYS A 120 -5.98 -18.91 3.69
CA LYS A 120 -5.56 -17.89 4.65
C LYS A 120 -4.18 -18.25 5.20
N ASN A 121 -3.29 -17.28 5.14
CA ASN A 121 -1.97 -17.42 5.74
C ASN A 121 -2.00 -16.96 7.20
N ASN A 122 -1.22 -17.63 8.01
CA ASN A 122 -0.97 -17.24 9.39
C ASN A 122 0.42 -16.59 9.50
N GLY A 123 0.50 -15.54 10.29
CA GLY A 123 1.74 -14.89 10.69
C GLY A 123 2.22 -15.43 12.03
N THR A 124 3.48 -15.88 12.07
CA THR A 124 4.14 -16.39 13.29
C THR A 124 5.19 -15.40 13.77
N PHE A 125 5.21 -15.11 15.07
CA PHE A 125 6.22 -14.29 15.75
C PHE A 125 6.79 -15.05 16.93
N ILE A 126 8.12 -15.05 17.08
CA ILE A 126 8.81 -15.73 18.18
C ILE A 126 9.48 -14.67 19.05
N GLN A 127 9.28 -14.75 20.36
CA GLN A 127 9.82 -13.84 21.35
C GLN A 127 10.39 -14.61 22.53
N THR A 128 11.57 -14.22 23.00
CA THR A 128 12.12 -14.69 24.28
C THR A 128 11.94 -13.65 25.38
N ASP A 129 12.03 -14.08 26.64
CA ASP A 129 11.99 -13.14 27.77
C ASP A 129 13.22 -12.21 27.78
N LYS A 130 14.38 -12.68 27.33
CA LYS A 130 15.62 -11.93 27.19
C LYS A 130 16.31 -12.26 25.87
N THR A 131 17.24 -11.41 25.46
CA THR A 131 17.96 -11.57 24.19
C THR A 131 19.40 -12.02 24.40
N VAL A 132 19.90 -11.87 25.64
CA VAL A 132 21.18 -12.40 26.10
C VAL A 132 20.93 -13.21 27.38
N TYR A 133 21.47 -14.42 27.42
CA TYR A 133 21.42 -15.33 28.57
C TYR A 133 22.83 -15.66 29.06
N LYS A 134 22.93 -16.04 30.33
CA LYS A 134 24.14 -16.65 30.88
C LYS A 134 24.06 -18.18 30.78
N PRO A 135 25.21 -18.87 30.70
CA PRO A 135 25.23 -20.33 30.87
C PRO A 135 24.50 -20.74 32.15
N GLY A 136 23.70 -21.81 32.09
CA GLY A 136 22.87 -22.28 33.21
C GLY A 136 21.54 -21.55 33.43
N GLN A 137 21.18 -20.54 32.63
CA GLN A 137 19.87 -19.88 32.74
C GLN A 137 18.76 -20.62 31.99
N GLU A 138 17.52 -20.48 32.47
CA GLU A 138 16.34 -20.94 31.75
C GLU A 138 15.93 -19.91 30.69
N VAL A 139 15.78 -20.34 29.45
CA VAL A 139 15.27 -19.57 28.32
C VAL A 139 13.77 -19.74 28.26
N LYS A 140 13.01 -18.64 28.38
CA LYS A 140 11.55 -18.66 28.22
C LYS A 140 11.18 -18.11 26.86
N VAL A 141 10.39 -18.87 26.12
CA VAL A 141 10.02 -18.59 24.73
C VAL A 141 8.51 -18.49 24.64
N ARG A 142 8.03 -17.49 23.92
CA ARG A 142 6.66 -17.35 23.49
C ARG A 142 6.60 -17.30 21.97
N ILE A 143 5.72 -18.11 21.38
CA ILE A 143 5.40 -18.07 19.96
C ILE A 143 3.96 -17.59 19.82
N ILE A 144 3.75 -16.57 19.01
CA ILE A 144 2.44 -15.95 18.74
C ILE A 144 2.07 -16.27 17.30
N LYS A 145 0.85 -16.75 17.08
CA LYS A 145 0.31 -17.08 15.76
C LYS A 145 -1.00 -16.32 15.53
N LEU A 146 -1.03 -15.50 14.50
CA LEU A 146 -2.18 -14.68 14.10
C LEU A 146 -2.59 -15.01 12.66
N ASN A 147 -3.88 -14.92 12.35
CA ASN A 147 -4.38 -15.03 10.98
C ASN A 147 -4.36 -13.67 10.26
N GLN A 148 -4.74 -13.66 8.98
CA GLN A 148 -4.83 -12.43 8.14
C GLN A 148 -5.84 -11.39 8.64
N ASP A 149 -6.79 -11.79 9.47
CA ASP A 149 -7.74 -10.90 10.13
C ASP A 149 -7.16 -10.30 11.44
N MET A 150 -5.90 -10.61 11.77
CA MET A 150 -5.16 -10.29 13.00
C MET A 150 -5.80 -10.91 14.26
N GLU A 151 -6.40 -12.08 14.10
CA GLU A 151 -7.02 -12.85 15.17
C GLU A 151 -6.15 -14.04 15.55
N ALA A 152 -6.24 -14.46 16.80
CA ALA A 152 -5.46 -15.57 17.33
C ALA A 152 -5.76 -16.89 16.59
N SER A 153 -4.72 -17.57 16.12
CA SER A 153 -4.83 -18.85 15.41
C SER A 153 -4.29 -20.01 16.27
N ASN A 154 -5.13 -21.01 16.54
CA ASN A 154 -4.73 -22.24 17.22
C ASN A 154 -4.24 -23.34 16.24
N GLU A 155 -3.81 -22.95 15.05
CA GLU A 155 -3.22 -23.89 14.10
C GLU A 155 -1.91 -24.45 14.67
N MET A 156 -1.84 -25.78 14.77
CA MET A 156 -0.72 -26.53 15.32
C MET A 156 0.60 -26.22 14.61
N HIS A 157 1.66 -26.04 15.40
CA HIS A 157 3.04 -26.04 14.90
C HIS A 157 3.56 -27.48 14.83
N PRO A 158 3.90 -28.01 13.65
CA PRO A 158 4.34 -29.39 13.51
C PRO A 158 5.69 -29.64 14.19
N LEU A 159 6.59 -28.66 14.15
CA LEU A 159 7.93 -28.76 14.70
C LEU A 159 8.47 -27.38 15.10
N ILE A 160 8.96 -27.28 16.33
CA ILE A 160 9.72 -26.14 16.86
C ILE A 160 11.07 -26.66 17.34
N THR A 161 12.16 -26.01 16.96
CA THR A 161 13.53 -26.48 17.27
C THR A 161 14.39 -25.40 17.86
N LEU A 162 15.24 -25.78 18.81
CA LEU A 162 16.29 -24.95 19.37
C LEU A 162 17.65 -25.44 18.87
N GLU A 163 18.45 -24.55 18.31
CA GLU A 163 19.79 -24.82 17.79
C GLU A 163 20.86 -24.03 18.55
N ASP A 164 22.01 -24.66 18.80
CA ASP A 164 23.22 -24.04 19.34
C ASP A 164 23.98 -23.22 18.26
N PRO A 165 25.09 -22.53 18.61
CA PRO A 165 25.90 -21.78 17.66
C PRO A 165 26.51 -22.61 16.52
N ASN A 166 26.67 -23.92 16.73
CA ASN A 166 27.18 -24.86 15.74
C ASN A 166 26.06 -25.51 14.92
N ARG A 167 24.81 -25.06 15.09
CA ARG A 167 23.59 -25.60 14.46
C ARG A 167 23.23 -27.02 14.90
N ASN A 168 23.70 -27.45 16.06
CA ASN A 168 23.25 -28.68 16.69
C ASN A 168 21.87 -28.47 17.30
N ARG A 169 20.95 -29.39 17.03
CA ARG A 169 19.59 -29.33 17.59
C ARG A 169 19.59 -29.77 19.05
N MET A 170 19.41 -28.82 19.97
CA MET A 170 19.39 -29.05 21.41
C MET A 170 18.02 -29.48 21.94
N ALA A 171 16.96 -28.96 21.33
CA ALA A 171 15.59 -29.30 21.70
C ALA A 171 14.68 -29.38 20.47
N GLN A 172 13.64 -30.21 20.58
CA GLN A 172 12.56 -30.27 19.61
C GLN A 172 11.21 -30.43 20.32
N PHE A 173 10.23 -29.67 19.87
CA PHE A 173 8.85 -29.76 20.30
C PHE A 173 8.00 -30.08 19.07
N LYS A 174 7.26 -31.19 19.12
CA LYS A 174 6.47 -31.71 18.00
C LYS A 174 4.99 -31.50 18.25
N ASN A 175 4.24 -31.19 17.19
CA ASN A 175 2.77 -31.11 17.20
C ASN A 175 2.22 -30.21 18.34
N VAL A 176 2.80 -29.02 18.49
CA VAL A 176 2.43 -28.09 19.56
C VAL A 176 1.24 -27.25 19.12
N VAL A 177 0.13 -27.33 19.84
CA VAL A 177 -1.09 -26.57 19.55
C VAL A 177 -1.10 -25.28 20.38
N PRO A 178 -1.17 -24.09 19.77
CA PRO A 178 -1.32 -22.83 20.49
C PRO A 178 -2.61 -22.78 21.30
N LYS A 179 -2.59 -22.12 22.47
CA LYS A 179 -3.76 -21.77 23.26
C LYS A 179 -4.04 -20.29 23.10
N SER A 180 -5.18 -19.95 22.50
CA SER A 180 -5.52 -18.57 22.14
C SER A 180 -4.41 -17.90 21.30
N GLY A 181 -3.84 -18.65 20.35
CA GLY A 181 -2.78 -18.18 19.46
C GLY A 181 -1.40 -18.05 20.10
N ILE A 182 -1.22 -18.52 21.34
CA ILE A 182 0.04 -18.42 22.08
C ILE A 182 0.55 -19.81 22.45
N VAL A 183 1.84 -20.03 22.22
CA VAL A 183 2.61 -21.17 22.73
C VAL A 183 3.65 -20.64 23.69
N ASP A 184 3.65 -21.14 24.93
CA ASP A 184 4.69 -20.84 25.93
C ASP A 184 5.58 -22.09 26.11
N LEU A 185 6.89 -21.90 25.98
CA LEU A 185 7.91 -22.95 26.14
C LEU A 185 9.02 -22.46 27.07
N SER A 186 9.68 -23.39 27.74
CA SER A 186 10.94 -23.10 28.44
C SER A 186 11.99 -24.16 28.16
N TYR A 187 13.25 -23.73 28.21
CA TYR A 187 14.40 -24.60 28.01
C TYR A 187 15.54 -24.23 28.96
N GLN A 188 16.04 -25.21 29.71
CA GLN A 188 17.12 -25.01 30.66
C GLN A 188 18.48 -25.12 29.95
N LEU A 189 19.27 -24.03 29.91
CA LEU A 189 20.64 -24.09 29.39
C LEU A 189 21.56 -24.85 30.35
N ASP A 190 22.52 -25.58 29.79
CA ASP A 190 23.57 -26.23 30.55
C ASP A 190 24.52 -25.19 31.17
N ARG A 191 25.12 -25.54 32.32
CA ARG A 191 26.12 -24.67 32.98
C ARG A 191 27.38 -24.46 32.13
N GLY A 192 27.71 -25.42 31.27
CA GLY A 192 28.79 -25.34 30.30
C GLY A 192 28.30 -25.08 28.88
N ALA A 193 27.13 -24.45 28.72
CA ALA A 193 26.60 -24.09 27.40
C ALA A 193 27.62 -23.26 26.60
N ALA A 194 27.78 -23.59 25.32
CA ALA A 194 28.69 -22.88 24.43
C ALA A 194 28.30 -21.40 24.35
N LEU A 195 29.29 -20.51 24.32
CA LEU A 195 29.03 -19.09 24.11
C LEU A 195 28.75 -18.83 22.62
N GLY A 196 27.85 -17.90 22.34
CA GLY A 196 27.53 -17.49 20.97
C GLY A 196 26.04 -17.35 20.69
N SER A 197 25.69 -17.30 19.40
CA SER A 197 24.31 -17.09 18.95
C SER A 197 23.56 -18.42 18.82
N TYR A 198 22.50 -18.55 19.60
CA TYR A 198 21.52 -19.63 19.53
C TYR A 198 20.35 -19.22 18.66
N SER A 199 19.56 -20.19 18.21
CA SER A 199 18.38 -19.88 17.41
C SER A 199 17.18 -20.78 17.71
N ILE A 200 15.99 -20.19 17.64
CA ILE A 200 14.72 -20.88 17.75
C ILE A 200 14.02 -20.79 16.40
N ILE A 201 13.60 -21.93 15.87
CA ILE A 201 12.96 -22.05 14.58
C ILE A 201 11.55 -22.61 14.79
N ALA A 202 10.56 -21.91 14.27
CA ALA A 202 9.18 -22.37 14.16
C ALA A 202 8.68 -22.05 12.74
N GLU A 203 8.31 -23.08 11.99
CA GLU A 203 7.91 -22.95 10.58
C GLU A 203 9.00 -22.26 9.74
N GLU A 204 8.67 -21.17 9.03
CA GLU A 204 9.63 -20.36 8.25
C GLU A 204 10.28 -19.24 9.07
N LYS A 205 10.00 -19.14 10.38
CA LYS A 205 10.48 -18.07 11.24
C LYS A 205 11.65 -18.54 12.10
N LYS A 206 12.70 -17.72 12.12
CA LYS A 206 13.90 -17.92 12.91
C LYS A 206 14.14 -16.70 13.77
N MET A 207 14.30 -16.90 15.08
CA MET A 207 14.76 -15.86 16.00
C MET A 207 16.11 -16.26 16.60
N PHE A 208 16.88 -15.27 17.02
CA PHE A 208 18.20 -15.47 17.61
C PHE A 208 18.27 -14.88 19.01
N PHE A 209 19.05 -15.53 19.88
CA PHE A 209 19.46 -14.99 21.17
C PHE A 209 20.91 -15.37 21.43
N SER A 210 21.62 -14.60 22.26
CA SER A 210 23.03 -14.87 22.59
C SER A 210 23.17 -15.52 23.95
N VAL A 211 24.18 -16.37 24.11
CA VAL A 211 24.65 -16.86 25.41
C VAL A 211 26.07 -16.33 25.62
N GLU A 212 26.25 -15.55 26.69
CA GLU A 212 27.49 -14.82 26.98
C GLU A 212 27.82 -14.85 28.47
N GLU A 213 29.11 -14.77 28.82
CA GLU A 213 29.60 -14.54 30.19
C GLU A 213 29.44 -13.06 30.56
N TYR A 214 28.19 -12.62 30.67
CA TYR A 214 27.89 -11.19 30.71
C TYR A 214 27.85 -10.60 32.12
N VAL A 215 28.28 -9.33 32.26
CA VAL A 215 28.05 -8.48 33.43
C VAL A 215 27.19 -7.29 32.99
N LEU A 216 26.07 -7.06 33.70
CA LEU A 216 25.18 -5.93 33.40
C LEU A 216 25.93 -4.58 33.49
N PRO A 217 25.90 -3.74 32.43
CA PRO A 217 26.48 -2.42 32.42
C PRO A 217 25.73 -1.57 33.43
N ARG A 218 26.49 -0.76 34.16
CA ARG A 218 25.97 0.07 35.26
C ARG A 218 25.29 1.34 34.75
N TYR A 219 25.69 1.78 33.56
CA TYR A 219 25.20 2.96 32.89
C TYR A 219 25.18 2.76 31.38
N ASP A 220 24.37 3.56 30.70
CA ASP A 220 24.23 3.60 29.25
C ASP A 220 24.83 4.90 28.70
N VAL A 221 25.31 4.87 27.45
CA VAL A 221 25.89 6.01 26.75
C VAL A 221 25.17 6.16 25.42
N ASN A 222 24.44 7.27 25.26
CA ASN A 222 23.68 7.57 24.06
C ASN A 222 24.36 8.68 23.26
N VAL A 223 24.61 8.42 21.97
CA VAL A 223 25.20 9.38 21.03
C VAL A 223 24.11 9.87 20.07
N LEU A 224 23.73 11.14 20.23
CA LEU A 224 22.73 11.82 19.41
C LEU A 224 23.43 12.78 18.46
N ALA A 225 23.30 12.52 17.17
CA ALA A 225 23.77 13.39 16.11
C ALA A 225 22.66 13.60 15.07
N PRO A 226 22.33 14.84 14.69
CA PRO A 226 21.29 15.10 13.71
C PRO A 226 21.75 14.72 12.27
N PRO A 227 20.80 14.54 11.33
CA PRO A 227 21.11 14.31 9.92
C PRO A 227 21.89 15.48 9.30
N VAL A 228 22.76 15.18 8.33
CA VAL A 228 23.67 16.16 7.70
C VAL A 228 23.39 16.28 6.20
N SER A 229 23.45 17.49 5.67
CA SER A 229 23.45 17.78 4.24
C SER A 229 24.84 18.15 3.73
N VAL A 230 25.06 18.00 2.43
CA VAL A 230 26.29 18.48 1.76
C VAL A 230 26.50 19.99 1.83
N MET A 231 25.50 20.76 2.28
CA MET A 231 25.54 22.21 2.41
C MET A 231 25.81 22.68 3.85
N ASP A 232 25.82 21.76 4.82
CA ASP A 232 26.00 22.11 6.23
C ASP A 232 27.45 22.50 6.52
N LYS A 233 27.64 23.40 7.48
CA LYS A 233 28.95 23.90 7.90
C LYS A 233 29.42 23.35 9.25
N GLU A 234 28.48 22.99 10.11
CA GLU A 234 28.77 22.49 11.45
C GLU A 234 27.74 21.44 11.87
N LEU A 235 28.09 20.65 12.88
CA LEU A 235 27.26 19.61 13.46
C LEU A 235 27.36 19.64 14.98
N THR A 236 26.21 19.74 15.66
CA THR A 236 26.14 19.58 17.11
C THR A 236 25.94 18.11 17.48
N ILE A 237 26.92 17.51 18.14
CA ILE A 237 26.88 16.14 18.66
C ILE A 237 26.56 16.21 20.16
N THR A 238 25.57 15.45 20.61
CA THR A 238 25.22 15.33 22.03
C THR A 238 25.47 13.91 22.51
N ILE A 239 26.33 13.73 23.51
CA ILE A 239 26.65 12.42 24.10
C ILE A 239 26.20 12.46 25.55
N CYS A 240 25.28 11.60 25.95
CA CYS A 240 24.75 11.57 27.32
C CYS A 240 24.94 10.21 27.95
N ALA A 241 25.39 10.19 29.20
CA ALA A 241 25.54 8.99 29.99
C ALA A 241 24.60 9.00 31.20
N LYS A 242 23.85 7.91 31.40
CA LYS A 242 22.90 7.77 32.50
C LYS A 242 23.00 6.38 33.13
N TYR A 243 22.94 6.33 34.46
CA TYR A 243 22.82 5.07 35.17
C TYR A 243 21.48 4.40 34.85
N ASN A 244 21.39 3.08 35.07
CA ASN A 244 20.15 2.31 34.82
C ASN A 244 18.95 2.80 35.66
N TYR A 245 19.21 3.51 36.78
CA TYR A 245 18.21 4.15 37.63
C TYR A 245 17.93 5.62 37.28
N GLY A 246 18.50 6.12 36.17
CA GLY A 246 18.16 7.40 35.53
C GLY A 246 18.98 8.62 35.97
N GLN A 247 19.88 8.50 36.93
CA GLN A 247 20.75 9.60 37.35
C GLN A 247 21.88 9.84 36.32
N PRO A 248 22.37 11.09 36.19
CA PRO A 248 23.46 11.42 35.29
C PRO A 248 24.78 10.78 35.74
N VAL A 249 25.60 10.35 34.79
CA VAL A 249 26.94 9.80 35.08
C VAL A 249 27.98 10.90 34.88
N PRO A 250 28.67 11.34 35.95
CA PRO A 250 29.80 12.25 35.81
C PRO A 250 31.02 11.50 35.27
N GLY A 251 31.75 12.13 34.35
CA GLY A 251 32.96 11.52 33.81
C GLY A 251 33.53 12.24 32.58
N ASN A 252 34.49 11.57 31.94
CA ASN A 252 35.16 12.08 30.74
C ASN A 252 34.59 11.40 29.49
N VAL A 253 34.18 12.20 28.52
CA VAL A 253 33.74 11.73 27.19
C VAL A 253 34.84 12.00 26.19
N THR A 254 35.21 10.99 25.41
CA THR A 254 36.05 11.14 24.22
C THR A 254 35.27 10.65 23.01
N TYR A 255 35.15 11.46 21.96
CA TYR A 255 34.54 11.03 20.71
C TYR A 255 35.43 11.26 19.49
N LYS A 256 35.20 10.43 18.48
CA LYS A 256 35.87 10.42 17.19
C LYS A 256 34.81 10.39 16.09
N ALA A 257 34.83 11.39 15.22
CA ALA A 257 33.96 11.46 14.04
C ALA A 257 34.80 11.32 12.77
N CYS A 258 34.49 10.36 11.89
CA CYS A 258 35.28 10.06 10.70
C CYS A 258 34.45 9.98 9.43
N GLN A 259 35.00 10.57 8.35
CA GLN A 259 34.55 10.38 6.98
C GLN A 259 35.59 9.52 6.24
N LYS A 260 35.19 8.31 5.88
CA LYS A 260 36.09 7.32 5.25
C LYS A 260 36.35 7.64 3.79
N LYS A 261 37.56 7.33 3.30
CA LYS A 261 37.84 7.33 1.86
C LYS A 261 37.04 6.22 1.17
N GLN A 262 36.43 6.55 0.04
CA GLN A 262 35.73 5.58 -0.79
C GLN A 262 36.75 4.65 -1.47
N ARG A 263 36.75 3.37 -1.08
CA ARG A 263 37.65 2.35 -1.64
C ARG A 263 37.01 1.69 -2.86
N TYR A 264 37.40 2.10 -4.07
CA TYR A 264 36.94 1.43 -5.29
C TYR A 264 37.79 0.19 -5.62
N TRP A 265 37.11 -0.91 -5.96
CA TRP A 265 37.70 -2.17 -6.47
C TRP A 265 38.13 -2.09 -7.95
N ARG A 266 38.63 -0.93 -8.43
CA ARG A 266 39.21 -0.85 -9.78
C ARG A 266 40.71 -0.76 -9.69
N GLY A 267 41.35 -1.86 -10.07
CA GLY A 267 42.79 -1.98 -10.15
C GLY A 267 43.41 -0.88 -11.00
N ARG A 268 44.20 -0.04 -10.34
CA ARG A 268 45.54 0.32 -10.80
C ARG A 268 46.35 0.74 -9.58
N LEU A 269 47.52 0.13 -9.50
CA LEU A 269 48.67 0.60 -8.75
C LEU A 269 49.09 1.95 -9.34
N ASP A 270 48.41 3.01 -8.97
CA ASP A 270 48.94 4.36 -9.08
C ASP A 270 48.95 4.95 -7.67
N SER A 271 50.08 5.56 -7.35
CA SER A 271 50.54 6.03 -6.05
C SER A 271 49.67 7.11 -5.41
N ASP A 272 48.47 6.75 -4.96
CA ASP A 272 47.63 7.59 -4.08
C ASP A 272 47.94 7.28 -2.60
N GLU A 273 49.19 7.55 -2.17
CA GLU A 273 49.63 7.38 -0.78
C GLU A 273 49.04 8.43 0.19
N ASP A 274 48.32 9.46 -0.28
CA ASP A 274 48.05 10.66 0.55
C ASP A 274 46.59 10.97 0.90
N GLN A 275 45.61 10.10 0.62
CA GLN A 275 44.23 10.33 1.09
C GLN A 275 43.87 9.43 2.26
N LYS A 276 44.07 9.95 3.47
CA LYS A 276 43.66 9.35 4.74
C LYS A 276 42.18 9.60 5.03
N ASP A 277 41.60 8.75 5.87
CA ASP A 277 40.30 9.00 6.46
C ASP A 277 40.34 10.33 7.23
N LEU A 278 39.31 11.15 7.04
CA LEU A 278 39.22 12.47 7.68
C LEU A 278 38.54 12.27 9.02
N CYS A 279 39.29 12.42 10.11
CA CYS A 279 38.78 12.20 11.45
C CYS A 279 38.98 13.44 12.34
N HIS A 280 37.97 13.74 13.14
CA HIS A 280 38.00 14.74 14.19
C HIS A 280 37.91 14.06 15.55
N HIS A 281 38.74 14.51 16.50
CA HIS A 281 38.80 13.98 17.85
C HIS A 281 38.55 15.10 18.85
N HIS A 282 37.73 14.82 19.85
CA HIS A 282 37.45 15.76 20.92
C HIS A 282 37.22 15.02 22.24
N THR A 283 37.70 15.61 23.33
CA THR A 283 37.57 15.07 24.69
C THR A 283 37.18 16.21 25.61
N ASP A 284 36.13 15.99 26.39
CA ASP A 284 35.67 16.93 27.40
C ASP A 284 34.89 16.20 28.52
N LYS A 285 34.56 16.93 29.58
CA LYS A 285 33.78 16.43 30.72
C LYS A 285 32.28 16.54 30.45
N THR A 286 31.52 15.65 31.10
CA THR A 286 30.07 15.78 31.16
C THR A 286 29.63 16.98 31.99
N ASP A 287 28.52 17.60 31.62
CA ASP A 287 27.80 18.59 32.41
C ASP A 287 27.08 17.97 33.63
N GLU A 288 26.37 18.81 34.39
CA GLU A 288 25.57 18.40 35.56
C GLU A 288 24.46 17.38 35.22
N PHE A 289 24.09 17.26 33.95
CA PHE A 289 23.09 16.31 33.44
C PHE A 289 23.72 15.05 32.84
N GLY A 290 25.04 14.87 32.98
CA GLY A 290 25.76 13.71 32.44
C GLY A 290 25.93 13.76 30.93
N CYS A 291 25.85 14.95 30.32
CA CYS A 291 25.89 15.14 28.87
C CYS A 291 27.07 16.01 28.42
N LEU A 292 27.58 15.74 27.23
CA LEU A 292 28.50 16.60 26.48
C LEU A 292 27.79 17.07 25.21
N LYS A 293 27.73 18.39 24.99
CA LYS A 293 27.27 19.01 23.75
C LYS A 293 28.46 19.67 23.06
N SER A 294 28.86 19.14 21.90
CA SER A 294 30.00 19.64 21.14
C SER A 294 29.57 20.09 19.74
N ASN A 295 30.02 21.28 19.33
CA ASN A 295 29.85 21.78 17.96
C ASN A 295 31.11 21.45 17.16
N MET A 296 30.96 20.60 16.15
CA MET A 296 32.03 20.18 15.26
C MET A 296 31.92 20.91 13.91
N ASP A 297 32.98 21.61 13.52
CA ASP A 297 33.09 22.24 12.19
C ASP A 297 33.35 21.18 11.10
N PHE A 298 32.71 21.34 9.94
CA PHE A 298 32.91 20.50 8.77
C PHE A 298 34.10 20.90 7.89
N SER A 299 34.79 22.01 8.17
CA SER A 299 36.02 22.43 7.47
C SER A 299 37.07 21.32 7.23
N PRO A 300 37.37 20.41 8.18
CA PRO A 300 38.33 19.31 7.95
C PRO A 300 37.75 18.15 7.11
N PHE A 301 36.45 18.13 6.86
CA PHE A 301 35.75 17.10 6.10
C PHE A 301 35.53 17.51 4.64
N LYS A 302 35.21 16.54 3.77
CA LYS A 302 34.99 16.77 2.34
C LYS A 302 33.60 16.25 1.95
N LEU A 303 32.56 16.93 2.43
CA LEU A 303 31.17 16.51 2.25
C LEU A 303 30.71 16.44 0.78
N ARG A 304 31.27 17.31 -0.07
CA ARG A 304 30.94 17.36 -1.51
C ARG A 304 31.90 16.56 -2.40
N ASP A 305 32.89 15.88 -1.86
CA ASP A 305 33.86 15.13 -2.67
C ASP A 305 33.43 13.66 -2.80
N SER A 306 33.20 13.20 -4.03
CA SER A 306 32.74 11.82 -4.28
C SER A 306 33.83 10.77 -4.10
N ARG A 307 35.05 11.15 -3.69
CA ARG A 307 36.12 10.21 -3.30
C ARG A 307 36.01 9.79 -1.84
N TYR A 308 35.12 10.40 -1.08
CA TYR A 308 34.81 10.03 0.29
C TYR A 308 33.43 9.39 0.39
N GLU A 309 33.26 8.50 1.37
CA GLU A 309 31.96 7.94 1.66
C GLU A 309 30.98 9.03 2.09
N ARG A 310 29.71 8.85 1.72
CA ARG A 310 28.60 9.71 2.16
C ARG A 310 28.11 9.38 3.56
N ASN A 311 29.00 8.94 4.44
CA ASN A 311 28.68 8.55 5.80
C ASN A 311 29.67 9.19 6.76
N LEU A 312 29.17 9.62 7.91
CA LEU A 312 29.98 10.04 9.04
C LEU A 312 29.82 8.99 10.17
N ASP A 313 30.93 8.35 10.51
CA ASP A 313 31.00 7.38 11.60
C ASP A 313 31.41 8.11 12.88
N VAL A 314 30.55 8.08 13.90
CA VAL A 314 30.83 8.71 15.19
C VAL A 314 30.89 7.65 16.29
N GLU A 315 32.06 7.54 16.92
CA GLU A 315 32.33 6.64 18.03
C GLU A 315 32.64 7.47 19.27
N ALA A 316 32.02 7.15 20.40
CA ALA A 316 32.24 7.78 21.68
C ALA A 316 32.66 6.75 22.74
N SER A 317 33.49 7.19 23.68
CA SER A 317 33.90 6.44 24.85
C SER A 317 33.68 7.30 26.08
N MET A 318 32.95 6.79 27.06
CA MET A 318 32.66 7.45 28.32
C MET A 318 33.39 6.72 29.45
N GLU A 319 34.13 7.45 30.26
CA GLU A 319 34.79 6.94 31.47
C GLU A 319 34.13 7.53 32.71
N GLU A 320 33.57 6.66 33.56
CA GLU A 320 32.92 7.05 34.81
C GLU A 320 33.93 7.56 35.85
N GLU A 321 33.62 8.70 36.46
CA GLU A 321 34.42 9.26 37.55
C GLU A 321 34.34 8.38 38.81
N GLY A 322 35.49 8.01 39.37
CA GLY A 322 35.61 7.22 40.60
C GLY A 322 35.81 5.72 40.40
N THR A 323 35.23 5.10 39.37
CA THR A 323 35.42 3.67 39.08
C THR A 323 36.42 3.40 37.96
N GLY A 324 36.60 4.34 37.03
CA GLY A 324 37.43 4.18 35.83
C GLY A 324 36.84 3.20 34.80
N ILE A 325 35.60 2.75 34.98
CA ILE A 325 34.92 1.88 34.01
C ILE A 325 34.64 2.69 32.74
N ARG A 326 34.97 2.12 31.58
CA ARG A 326 34.73 2.71 30.27
C ARG A 326 33.65 1.97 29.49
N ILE A 327 32.71 2.71 28.91
CA ILE A 327 31.70 2.19 28.00
C ILE A 327 31.82 2.92 26.65
N ASN A 328 31.87 2.13 25.58
CA ASN A 328 31.92 2.65 24.22
C ASN A 328 30.52 2.63 23.61
N ALA A 329 30.19 3.67 22.87
CA ALA A 329 28.94 3.78 22.12
C ALA A 329 29.22 4.31 20.73
N THR A 330 28.53 3.76 19.74
CA THR A 330 28.60 4.23 18.36
C THR A 330 27.28 4.88 18.01
N ALA A 331 27.33 6.06 17.38
CA ALA A 331 26.13 6.68 16.86
C ALA A 331 25.49 5.80 15.79
N LYS A 332 24.19 5.97 15.59
CA LYS A 332 23.57 5.48 14.35
C LYS A 332 24.29 6.10 13.16
N LYS A 333 24.52 5.30 12.13
CA LYS A 333 25.21 5.71 10.90
C LYS A 333 24.57 6.99 10.34
N ILE A 334 25.36 8.06 10.21
CA ILE A 334 24.90 9.37 9.76
C ILE A 334 25.16 9.47 8.26
N GLU A 335 24.11 9.43 7.45
CA GLU A 335 24.24 9.63 6.00
C GLU A 335 24.27 11.12 5.66
N ILE A 336 25.20 11.51 4.80
CA ILE A 336 25.33 12.87 4.27
C ILE A 336 24.45 12.97 3.02
N SER A 337 23.34 13.70 3.13
CA SER A 337 22.39 13.84 2.03
C SER A 337 22.87 14.84 0.98
N SER A 338 22.89 14.41 -0.28
CA SER A 338 23.04 15.29 -1.45
C SER A 338 21.71 15.92 -1.90
N GLN A 339 20.59 15.34 -1.50
CA GLN A 339 19.26 15.86 -1.77
C GLN A 339 18.92 16.89 -0.70
N ILE A 340 18.69 18.15 -1.08
CA ILE A 340 18.42 19.26 -0.15
C ILE A 340 16.92 19.40 0.10
N THR A 341 16.14 19.27 -0.97
CA THR A 341 14.68 19.26 -0.92
C THR A 341 14.14 18.03 -1.60
N LYS A 342 12.99 17.56 -1.12
CA LYS A 342 12.24 16.45 -1.69
C LYS A 342 10.82 16.92 -1.96
N ILE A 343 10.38 16.73 -3.18
CA ILE A 343 9.00 16.98 -3.60
C ILE A 343 8.34 15.64 -3.81
N SER A 344 7.07 15.52 -3.40
CA SER A 344 6.27 14.34 -3.69
C SER A 344 4.82 14.69 -3.94
N PHE A 345 4.22 14.09 -4.97
CA PHE A 345 2.77 14.13 -5.16
C PHE A 345 2.08 13.28 -4.09
N LYS A 346 1.04 13.84 -3.48
CA LYS A 346 0.21 13.23 -2.43
C LYS A 346 -1.26 13.34 -2.81
N ASP A 347 -2.03 12.35 -2.40
CA ASP A 347 -3.48 12.28 -2.62
C ASP A 347 -3.87 12.45 -4.12
N THR A 348 -3.03 11.92 -5.03
CA THR A 348 -3.20 11.98 -6.50
C THR A 348 -3.57 10.63 -7.11
N LYS A 349 -4.37 10.65 -8.17
CA LYS A 349 -4.69 9.47 -9.00
C LYS A 349 -3.87 9.45 -10.28
N LYS A 350 -3.57 8.27 -10.85
CA LYS A 350 -2.89 8.15 -12.15
C LYS A 350 -3.82 8.29 -13.36
N HIS A 351 -5.05 8.70 -13.13
CA HIS A 351 -6.07 8.85 -14.16
C HIS A 351 -6.94 10.06 -13.83
N PHE A 352 -7.62 10.61 -14.84
CA PHE A 352 -8.56 11.70 -14.67
C PHE A 352 -9.83 11.46 -15.49
N HIS A 353 -10.94 12.01 -15.02
CA HIS A 353 -12.18 12.06 -15.79
C HIS A 353 -12.18 13.33 -16.64
N PRO A 354 -12.28 13.23 -17.98
CA PRO A 354 -12.38 14.42 -18.84
C PRO A 354 -13.54 15.32 -18.43
N GLY A 355 -13.28 16.62 -18.30
CA GLY A 355 -14.29 17.61 -17.88
C GLY A 355 -14.44 17.79 -16.37
N ALA A 356 -13.99 16.84 -15.55
CA ALA A 356 -13.96 16.98 -14.09
C ALA A 356 -12.63 17.61 -13.62
N PRO A 357 -12.63 18.58 -12.69
CA PRO A 357 -11.39 19.18 -12.20
C PRO A 357 -10.49 18.15 -11.50
N TYR A 358 -9.23 18.06 -11.95
CA TYR A 358 -8.25 17.18 -11.33
C TYR A 358 -7.67 17.83 -10.07
N ARG A 359 -7.61 17.07 -8.97
CA ARG A 359 -7.17 17.55 -7.66
C ARG A 359 -6.04 16.69 -7.13
N GLY A 360 -5.13 17.33 -6.41
CA GLY A 360 -4.04 16.67 -5.74
C GLY A 360 -3.29 17.60 -4.81
N LYS A 361 -2.29 17.03 -4.14
CA LYS A 361 -1.37 17.79 -3.29
C LYS A 361 0.07 17.55 -3.70
N VAL A 362 0.90 18.52 -3.41
CA VAL A 362 2.36 18.39 -3.43
C VAL A 362 2.87 18.64 -2.03
N LEU A 363 3.72 17.75 -1.53
CA LEU A 363 4.43 17.91 -0.27
C LEU A 363 5.90 18.25 -0.54
N LEU A 364 6.37 19.35 0.02
CA LEU A 364 7.75 19.80 -0.01
C LEU A 364 8.41 19.60 1.35
N GLU A 365 9.43 18.75 1.37
CA GLU A 365 10.21 18.41 2.56
C GLU A 365 11.68 18.81 2.36
N SER A 366 12.34 19.11 3.47
CA SER A 366 13.80 19.17 3.53
C SER A 366 14.39 17.75 3.52
N PHE A 367 15.70 17.64 3.31
CA PHE A 367 16.46 16.40 3.35
C PHE A 367 16.25 15.56 4.63
N ASN A 368 15.91 16.22 5.74
CA ASN A 368 15.64 15.60 7.02
C ASN A 368 14.16 15.26 7.26
N GLY A 369 13.31 15.37 6.23
CA GLY A 369 11.87 15.08 6.29
C GLY A 369 11.03 16.18 6.96
N LYS A 370 11.62 17.34 7.32
CA LYS A 370 10.83 18.45 7.85
C LYS A 370 10.09 19.18 6.73
N PRO A 371 8.80 19.49 6.89
CA PRO A 371 8.06 20.27 5.90
C PRO A 371 8.59 21.69 5.77
N LEU A 372 8.63 22.21 4.55
CA LEU A 372 9.14 23.56 4.25
C LEU A 372 7.98 24.52 3.94
N ARG A 373 7.72 25.47 4.85
CA ARG A 373 6.66 26.49 4.75
C ARG A 373 7.09 27.72 3.93
N GLY A 374 6.15 28.31 3.18
CA GLY A 374 6.32 29.59 2.48
C GLY A 374 7.26 29.53 1.28
N GLN A 375 7.49 28.33 0.74
CA GLN A 375 8.37 28.11 -0.41
C GLN A 375 7.55 28.05 -1.70
N LYS A 376 8.11 28.59 -2.79
CA LYS A 376 7.47 28.54 -4.11
C LYS A 376 7.67 27.18 -4.75
N VAL A 377 6.58 26.57 -5.19
CA VAL A 377 6.56 25.33 -5.98
C VAL A 377 5.93 25.62 -7.34
N HIS A 378 6.62 25.20 -8.39
CA HIS A 378 6.18 25.34 -9.76
C HIS A 378 5.61 24.01 -10.27
N LEU A 379 4.43 24.07 -10.88
CA LEU A 379 3.80 22.97 -11.57
C LEU A 379 3.82 23.24 -13.07
N THR A 380 4.46 22.36 -13.83
CA THR A 380 4.45 22.37 -15.29
C THR A 380 3.49 21.28 -15.77
N ILE A 381 2.45 21.68 -16.50
CA ILE A 381 1.44 20.77 -17.06
C ILE A 381 1.64 20.72 -18.57
N SER A 382 1.95 19.53 -19.08
CA SER A 382 2.16 19.28 -20.51
C SER A 382 1.07 18.38 -21.06
N VAL A 383 0.37 18.87 -22.08
CA VAL A 383 -0.74 18.21 -22.78
C VAL A 383 -0.48 18.36 -24.29
N ASN A 384 -0.37 17.25 -25.03
CA ASN A 384 -0.18 17.27 -26.49
C ASN A 384 0.96 18.17 -27.00
N GLY A 385 2.03 18.32 -26.21
CA GLY A 385 3.17 19.19 -26.53
C GLY A 385 3.04 20.63 -26.04
N ASP A 386 1.83 21.11 -25.76
CA ASP A 386 1.62 22.40 -25.12
C ASP A 386 1.93 22.32 -23.63
N THR A 387 2.66 23.32 -23.12
CA THR A 387 3.16 23.34 -21.74
C THR A 387 2.74 24.61 -21.03
N THR A 388 2.03 24.47 -19.92
CA THR A 388 1.61 25.57 -19.05
C THR A 388 2.32 25.49 -17.71
N LYS A 389 2.57 26.64 -17.08
CA LYS A 389 3.28 26.72 -15.78
C LYS A 389 2.42 27.48 -14.77
N GLU A 390 2.14 26.83 -13.65
CA GLU A 390 1.48 27.43 -12.48
C GLU A 390 2.45 27.50 -11.30
N THR A 391 2.27 28.47 -10.42
CA THR A 391 3.12 28.66 -9.24
C THR A 391 2.28 28.76 -7.99
N TYR A 392 2.68 28.02 -6.98
CA TYR A 392 2.01 27.91 -5.69
C TYR A 392 3.00 28.16 -4.55
N GLU A 393 2.48 28.41 -3.36
CA GLU A 393 3.28 28.60 -2.15
C GLU A 393 2.86 27.58 -1.09
N THR A 394 3.84 26.99 -0.41
CA THR A 394 3.60 25.94 0.59
C THR A 394 3.01 26.48 1.89
N ASP A 395 2.06 25.73 2.46
CA ASP A 395 1.42 26.05 3.73
C ASP A 395 2.30 25.72 4.96
N SER A 396 1.75 25.80 6.17
CA SER A 396 2.47 25.47 7.40
C SER A 396 2.94 24.01 7.51
N ASN A 397 2.32 23.11 6.75
CA ASN A 397 2.67 21.70 6.69
C ASN A 397 3.57 21.38 5.48
N GLY A 398 4.05 22.39 4.76
CA GLY A 398 4.85 22.19 3.54
C GLY A 398 4.03 21.65 2.37
N GLU A 399 2.69 21.73 2.44
CA GLU A 399 1.78 21.21 1.42
C GLU A 399 1.29 22.31 0.48
N VAL A 400 0.99 21.92 -0.76
CA VAL A 400 0.31 22.72 -1.77
C VAL A 400 -0.86 21.91 -2.30
N SER A 401 -2.08 22.42 -2.15
CA SER A 401 -3.27 21.84 -2.80
C SER A 401 -3.50 22.51 -4.15
N PHE A 402 -3.60 21.74 -5.23
CA PHE A 402 -3.88 22.26 -6.57
C PHE A 402 -5.21 21.74 -7.13
N LYS A 403 -5.82 22.52 -8.03
CA LYS A 403 -7.04 22.17 -8.76
C LYS A 403 -6.89 22.57 -10.22
N LEU A 404 -6.80 21.59 -11.10
CA LEU A 404 -6.54 21.82 -12.52
C LEU A 404 -7.80 21.53 -13.36
N PRO A 405 -8.23 22.44 -14.24
CA PRO A 405 -9.32 22.17 -15.17
C PRO A 405 -8.85 21.20 -16.26
N THR A 406 -9.64 20.14 -16.51
CA THR A 406 -9.31 19.09 -17.50
C THR A 406 -10.08 19.25 -18.81
N THR A 407 -10.89 20.31 -18.95
CA THR A 407 -11.77 20.53 -20.10
C THR A 407 -11.03 20.61 -21.43
N THR A 408 -9.78 21.09 -21.41
CA THR A 408 -8.91 21.20 -22.60
C THR A 408 -7.99 20.00 -22.79
N TRP A 409 -7.95 19.05 -21.85
CA TRP A 409 -7.03 17.91 -21.88
C TRP A 409 -7.51 16.78 -22.80
N GLY A 410 -8.79 16.80 -23.16
CA GLY A 410 -9.38 15.79 -24.02
C GLY A 410 -9.26 14.38 -23.43
N LYS A 411 -8.88 13.41 -24.27
CA LYS A 411 -8.69 12.00 -23.89
C LYS A 411 -7.22 11.59 -23.93
N ASP A 412 -6.31 12.56 -23.86
CA ASP A 412 -4.88 12.36 -24.07
C ASP A 412 -4.13 12.16 -22.74
N SER A 413 -2.89 11.68 -22.83
CA SER A 413 -2.01 11.55 -21.68
C SER A 413 -1.48 12.93 -21.24
N VAL A 414 -1.48 13.19 -19.94
CA VAL A 414 -1.06 14.47 -19.36
C VAL A 414 0.10 14.25 -18.40
N SER A 415 1.16 15.04 -18.56
CA SER A 415 2.34 15.00 -17.71
C SER A 415 2.39 16.24 -16.82
N ILE A 416 2.40 16.05 -15.51
CA ILE A 416 2.55 17.13 -14.53
C ILE A 416 3.90 16.97 -13.83
N ARG A 417 4.75 18.01 -13.86
CA ARG A 417 6.05 18.05 -13.16
C ARG A 417 6.03 19.12 -12.07
N ALA A 418 6.40 18.76 -10.85
CA ALA A 418 6.55 19.67 -9.71
C ALA A 418 8.03 19.90 -9.38
N PHE A 419 8.44 21.16 -9.21
CA PHE A 419 9.82 21.54 -8.85
C PHE A 419 9.87 22.87 -8.10
N THR A 420 10.89 23.10 -7.27
CA THR A 420 11.15 24.39 -6.60
C THR A 420 12.16 25.23 -7.38
N ASP A 421 13.22 24.60 -7.83
CA ASP A 421 14.32 25.19 -8.59
C ASP A 421 14.69 24.21 -9.71
N ASP A 422 14.75 24.72 -10.95
CA ASP A 422 15.14 23.94 -12.13
C ASP A 422 16.60 24.22 -12.51
N SER A 423 17.35 24.92 -11.65
CA SER A 423 18.78 25.10 -11.81
C SER A 423 19.50 23.77 -11.58
N SER A 424 20.12 23.23 -12.64
CA SER A 424 21.06 22.13 -12.49
C SER A 424 22.46 22.69 -12.28
N GLU A 425 23.10 22.31 -11.17
CA GLU A 425 24.54 22.56 -11.00
C GLU A 425 25.30 21.92 -12.18
N GLU A 426 26.25 22.64 -12.75
CA GLU A 426 27.09 22.12 -13.83
C GLU A 426 27.89 20.91 -13.34
N TYR A 427 28.05 19.91 -14.21
CA TYR A 427 28.76 18.70 -13.84
C TYR A 427 30.25 18.99 -13.61
N GLU A 428 30.71 18.81 -12.39
CA GLU A 428 32.12 18.82 -12.04
C GLU A 428 32.58 17.42 -11.63
N ARG A 429 33.73 16.99 -12.17
CA ARG A 429 34.31 15.68 -11.84
C ARG A 429 34.64 15.62 -10.35
N ASN A 430 34.26 14.50 -9.72
CA ASN A 430 34.46 14.21 -8.29
C ASN A 430 33.72 15.14 -7.31
N ARG A 431 32.79 15.97 -7.80
CA ARG A 431 31.96 16.82 -6.95
C ARG A 431 30.52 16.31 -6.90
N VAL A 432 29.98 16.19 -5.70
CA VAL A 432 28.59 15.83 -5.42
C VAL A 432 27.76 17.11 -5.49
N ALA A 433 26.90 17.17 -6.51
CA ALA A 433 25.97 18.27 -6.69
C ALA A 433 24.85 18.26 -5.65
N ALA A 434 24.43 19.45 -5.20
CA ALA A 434 23.23 19.60 -4.39
C ALA A 434 22.00 19.42 -5.29
N ARG A 435 21.07 18.55 -4.89
CA ARG A 435 19.88 18.25 -5.68
C ARG A 435 18.65 18.84 -5.01
N TYR A 436 17.95 19.70 -5.75
CA TYR A 436 16.62 20.15 -5.41
C TYR A 436 15.63 19.19 -6.06
N GLY A 437 14.78 18.57 -5.25
CA GLY A 437 13.90 17.50 -5.70
C GLY A 437 12.88 18.01 -6.71
N SER A 438 12.60 17.18 -7.71
CA SER A 438 11.43 17.31 -8.58
C SER A 438 10.68 15.99 -8.62
N ASP A 439 9.38 16.05 -8.81
CA ASP A 439 8.55 14.87 -8.99
C ASP A 439 7.70 15.01 -10.26
N SER A 440 7.29 13.90 -10.86
CA SER A 440 6.50 13.88 -12.08
C SER A 440 5.37 12.87 -11.99
N LEU A 441 4.18 13.29 -12.43
CA LEU A 441 2.96 12.52 -12.42
C LEU A 441 2.44 12.39 -13.85
N GLN A 442 2.30 11.15 -14.32
CA GLN A 442 1.66 10.84 -15.59
C GLN A 442 0.19 10.46 -15.35
N LEU A 443 -0.69 11.08 -16.12
CA LEU A 443 -2.14 10.91 -16.04
C LEU A 443 -2.69 10.42 -17.37
N GLU A 444 -3.64 9.50 -17.29
CA GLU A 444 -4.39 8.99 -18.44
C GLU A 444 -5.86 9.42 -18.35
N GLY A 445 -6.42 9.89 -19.46
CA GLY A 445 -7.84 10.22 -19.55
C GLY A 445 -8.71 8.97 -19.58
N MET A 446 -9.71 8.91 -18.70
CA MET A 446 -10.64 7.77 -18.65
C MET A 446 -11.62 7.76 -19.82
N TYR A 447 -11.96 6.56 -20.27
CA TYR A 447 -13.11 6.32 -21.15
C TYR A 447 -14.41 6.58 -20.39
N MET A 448 -15.31 7.34 -21.00
CA MET A 448 -16.63 7.66 -20.46
C MET A 448 -17.69 7.17 -21.44
N ASN A 449 -18.61 6.34 -20.94
CA ASN A 449 -19.81 5.86 -21.64
C ASN A 449 -21.10 6.44 -21.05
N SER A 450 -20.99 7.28 -20.01
CA SER A 450 -22.09 7.90 -19.29
C SER A 450 -22.06 9.42 -19.50
N ASP A 451 -23.24 10.01 -19.54
CA ASP A 451 -23.40 11.48 -19.47
C ASP A 451 -23.19 11.99 -18.03
N ASP A 452 -23.30 11.11 -17.03
CA ASP A 452 -23.00 11.41 -15.64
C ASP A 452 -21.50 11.29 -15.34
N SER A 453 -21.07 12.00 -14.30
CA SER A 453 -19.72 11.82 -13.75
C SER A 453 -19.77 11.79 -12.24
N VAL A 454 -18.91 10.95 -11.65
CA VAL A 454 -18.74 10.81 -10.20
C VAL A 454 -17.26 10.99 -9.92
N HIS A 455 -16.93 11.81 -8.92
CA HIS A 455 -15.55 12.04 -8.51
C HIS A 455 -15.41 12.07 -7.00
N ILE A 456 -14.69 11.10 -6.46
CA ILE A 456 -14.37 11.05 -5.04
C ILE A 456 -13.27 12.06 -4.77
N ARG A 457 -13.54 13.04 -3.89
CA ARG A 457 -12.52 14.01 -3.48
C ARG A 457 -11.37 13.29 -2.77
N PRO A 458 -10.13 13.79 -2.92
CA PRO A 458 -9.00 13.20 -2.21
C PRO A 458 -9.25 13.18 -0.69
N VAL A 459 -9.18 11.98 -0.11
CA VAL A 459 -9.35 11.79 1.33
C VAL A 459 -7.98 11.92 1.99
N ARG A 460 -7.90 12.65 3.09
CA ARG A 460 -6.66 12.91 3.81
C ARG A 460 -5.93 11.59 4.12
N SER A 461 -4.67 11.51 3.70
CA SER A 461 -3.78 10.40 4.06
C SER A 461 -3.45 10.40 5.56
N ASN A 462 -3.30 9.21 6.15
CA ASN A 462 -3.02 8.98 7.57
C ASN A 462 -4.07 9.51 8.54
N ALA A 463 -5.35 9.31 8.20
CA ALA A 463 -6.42 9.60 9.14
C ALA A 463 -6.29 8.72 10.40
N ALA A 464 -6.55 9.32 11.57
CA ALA A 464 -6.39 8.62 12.83
C ALA A 464 -7.39 7.48 12.95
N CYS A 465 -6.93 6.31 13.38
CA CYS A 465 -7.83 5.21 13.65
C CYS A 465 -8.76 5.53 14.83
N HIS A 466 -10.00 5.04 14.79
CA HIS A 466 -11.13 5.33 15.68
C HIS A 466 -11.88 6.64 15.39
N GLU A 467 -11.49 7.39 14.36
CA GLU A 467 -12.31 8.47 13.82
C GLU A 467 -13.28 7.96 12.76
N ASN A 468 -14.39 8.69 12.57
CA ASN A 468 -15.23 8.56 11.39
C ASN A 468 -14.76 9.58 10.36
N VAL A 469 -14.61 9.14 9.10
CA VAL A 469 -14.29 10.04 7.99
C VAL A 469 -15.53 10.28 7.15
N THR A 470 -15.75 11.54 6.77
CA THR A 470 -16.77 11.89 5.76
C THR A 470 -16.09 12.01 4.41
N VAL A 471 -16.43 11.10 3.50
CA VAL A 471 -15.96 11.10 2.11
C VAL A 471 -16.92 11.94 1.29
N GLN A 472 -16.38 13.01 0.69
CA GLN A 472 -17.12 13.88 -0.21
C GLN A 472 -16.98 13.38 -1.64
N VAL A 473 -18.10 13.20 -2.31
CA VAL A 473 -18.13 12.76 -3.70
C VAL A 473 -18.87 13.82 -4.50
N ASP A 474 -18.15 14.42 -5.44
CA ASP A 474 -18.72 15.37 -6.40
C ASP A 474 -19.40 14.57 -7.51
N TYR A 475 -20.58 15.00 -7.93
CA TYR A 475 -21.27 14.42 -9.07
C TYR A 475 -21.70 15.52 -10.04
N ASN A 476 -21.72 15.16 -11.31
CA ASN A 476 -22.32 15.94 -12.37
C ASN A 476 -23.34 15.07 -13.10
N HIS A 477 -24.55 15.56 -13.19
CA HIS A 477 -25.60 14.98 -14.00
C HIS A 477 -25.58 15.65 -15.37
N GLY A 478 -25.12 14.91 -16.38
CA GLY A 478 -25.23 15.31 -17.77
C GLY A 478 -26.68 15.15 -18.19
N GLY A 479 -27.48 16.18 -17.94
CA GLY A 479 -28.90 16.16 -18.29
C GLY A 479 -29.06 15.72 -19.74
N GLY A 480 -29.75 14.60 -19.95
CA GLY A 480 -30.07 14.12 -21.28
C GLY A 480 -30.70 15.26 -22.08
N LYS A 481 -30.30 15.42 -23.35
CA LYS A 481 -30.65 16.53 -24.26
C LYS A 481 -32.16 16.71 -24.54
N THR A 482 -33.06 16.17 -23.71
CA THR A 482 -34.48 15.98 -24.01
C THR A 482 -35.46 16.14 -22.83
N LYS A 483 -35.05 16.60 -21.64
CA LYS A 483 -36.02 16.93 -20.55
C LYS A 483 -35.87 18.38 -20.09
N ARG A 484 -37.00 19.08 -19.92
CA ARG A 484 -37.05 20.48 -19.44
C ARG A 484 -36.48 20.54 -18.01
N SER A 485 -35.63 21.54 -17.78
CA SER A 485 -34.85 21.89 -16.58
C SER A 485 -35.63 22.13 -15.26
N THR A 486 -36.85 21.60 -15.08
CA THR A 486 -37.70 21.92 -13.91
C THR A 486 -38.18 20.73 -13.09
N ASP A 487 -37.94 19.48 -13.52
CA ASP A 487 -38.29 18.30 -12.71
C ASP A 487 -37.06 17.78 -11.98
N SER A 488 -37.16 17.72 -10.65
CA SER A 488 -36.11 17.20 -9.77
C SER A 488 -36.06 15.67 -9.89
N ILE A 489 -34.95 15.09 -10.35
CA ILE A 489 -34.82 13.65 -10.59
C ILE A 489 -34.21 12.98 -9.35
N LEU A 490 -34.84 11.89 -8.88
CA LEU A 490 -34.27 11.06 -7.82
C LEU A 490 -33.15 10.19 -8.41
N LYS A 491 -31.89 10.52 -8.08
CA LYS A 491 -30.71 9.78 -8.52
C LYS A 491 -30.18 8.91 -7.39
N LYS A 492 -29.82 7.66 -7.71
CA LYS A 492 -29.25 6.68 -6.78
C LYS A 492 -27.74 6.58 -6.98
N PHE A 493 -26.99 6.64 -5.88
CA PHE A 493 -25.55 6.41 -5.83
C PHE A 493 -25.27 5.22 -4.92
N PHE A 494 -24.40 4.33 -5.38
CA PHE A 494 -24.05 3.10 -4.67
C PHE A 494 -22.59 3.15 -4.28
N TYR A 495 -22.24 2.54 -3.14
CA TYR A 495 -20.86 2.45 -2.70
C TYR A 495 -20.53 1.09 -2.11
N LEU A 496 -19.25 0.71 -2.28
CA LEU A 496 -18.62 -0.47 -1.72
C LEU A 496 -17.31 -0.06 -1.05
N VAL A 497 -17.04 -0.60 0.14
CA VAL A 497 -15.79 -0.39 0.87
C VAL A 497 -15.12 -1.74 1.09
N LEU A 498 -13.87 -1.84 0.67
CA LEU A 498 -13.03 -3.00 0.84
C LEU A 498 -11.94 -2.75 1.88
N SER A 499 -11.65 -3.77 2.70
CA SER A 499 -10.53 -3.81 3.63
C SER A 499 -10.00 -5.24 3.65
N ARG A 500 -8.67 -5.40 3.59
CA ARG A 500 -7.99 -6.73 3.58
C ARG A 500 -8.61 -7.72 2.57
N SER A 501 -8.84 -7.24 1.35
CA SER A 501 -9.42 -8.01 0.24
C SER A 501 -10.88 -8.46 0.44
N LYS A 502 -11.61 -7.93 1.42
CA LYS A 502 -13.03 -8.24 1.65
C LYS A 502 -13.88 -6.99 1.51
N ILE A 503 -15.10 -7.13 0.99
CA ILE A 503 -16.13 -6.08 1.12
C ILE A 503 -16.57 -6.06 2.59
N ILE A 504 -16.50 -4.89 3.23
CA ILE A 504 -16.85 -4.71 4.65
C ILE A 504 -18.04 -3.78 4.85
N TYR A 505 -18.25 -2.82 3.93
CA TYR A 505 -19.42 -1.96 3.92
C TYR A 505 -19.96 -1.81 2.50
N PHE A 506 -21.27 -1.65 2.40
CA PHE A 506 -21.97 -1.37 1.17
C PHE A 506 -23.18 -0.50 1.48
N GLY A 507 -23.69 0.24 0.50
CA GLY A 507 -24.92 0.99 0.69
C GLY A 507 -25.35 1.80 -0.52
N MET A 508 -26.51 2.42 -0.38
CA MET A 508 -27.15 3.27 -1.39
C MET A 508 -27.51 4.62 -0.77
N LYS A 509 -27.28 5.70 -1.53
CA LYS A 509 -27.73 7.06 -1.23
C LYS A 509 -28.59 7.55 -2.37
N THR A 510 -29.82 7.95 -2.06
CA THR A 510 -30.73 8.58 -3.03
C THR A 510 -30.74 10.08 -2.82
N LEU A 511 -30.56 10.85 -3.88
CA LEU A 511 -30.54 12.32 -3.85
C LEU A 511 -31.53 12.88 -4.86
N ASN A 512 -32.12 14.02 -4.51
CA ASN A 512 -32.95 14.76 -5.45
C ASN A 512 -32.07 15.76 -6.22
N VAL A 513 -31.84 15.50 -7.50
CA VAL A 513 -30.95 16.28 -8.36
C VAL A 513 -31.78 17.33 -9.10
N GLY A 514 -31.73 18.57 -8.60
CA GLY A 514 -32.33 19.74 -9.26
C GLY A 514 -31.33 20.59 -10.06
N ASN A 515 -30.03 20.47 -9.75
CA ASN A 515 -28.94 21.15 -10.45
C ASN A 515 -28.08 20.11 -11.19
N SER A 516 -27.38 20.52 -12.25
CA SER A 516 -26.44 19.64 -12.95
C SER A 516 -25.28 19.19 -12.06
N TYR A 517 -24.85 19.97 -11.05
CA TYR A 517 -23.74 19.61 -10.18
C TYR A 517 -24.15 19.56 -8.70
N GLY A 518 -23.57 18.62 -7.96
CA GLY A 518 -23.75 18.51 -6.52
C GLY A 518 -22.64 17.72 -5.82
N THR A 519 -22.74 17.63 -4.49
CA THR A 519 -21.84 16.84 -3.66
C THR A 519 -22.67 15.94 -2.75
N LEU A 520 -22.19 14.72 -2.51
CA LEU A 520 -22.76 13.77 -1.55
C LEU A 520 -21.71 13.38 -0.52
N ASP A 521 -22.17 13.12 0.70
CA ASP A 521 -21.32 12.77 1.83
C ASP A 521 -21.58 11.32 2.27
N ILE A 522 -20.51 10.54 2.39
CA ILE A 522 -20.54 9.16 2.89
C ILE A 522 -19.68 9.08 4.14
N SER A 523 -20.29 8.77 5.29
CA SER A 523 -19.59 8.61 6.56
C SER A 523 -19.14 7.16 6.76
N LEU A 524 -17.84 6.96 7.01
CA LEU A 524 -17.23 5.64 7.19
C LEU A 524 -16.43 5.55 8.50
N PRO A 525 -16.59 4.49 9.30
CA PRO A 525 -15.75 4.26 10.48
C PRO A 525 -14.38 3.70 10.08
N LEU A 526 -13.29 4.39 10.45
CA LEU A 526 -11.94 4.03 9.99
C LEU A 526 -11.34 2.80 10.69
N ARG A 527 -11.87 2.40 11.85
CA ARG A 527 -11.35 1.28 12.66
C ARG A 527 -11.30 -0.03 11.87
N ASP A 528 -12.36 -0.33 11.13
CA ASP A 528 -12.51 -1.60 10.37
C ASP A 528 -11.79 -1.55 9.01
N ILE A 529 -11.44 -0.34 8.57
CA ILE A 529 -10.75 -0.04 7.31
C ILE A 529 -9.21 -0.15 7.47
N SER A 530 -8.70 -0.12 8.71
CA SER A 530 -7.27 -0.12 9.01
C SER A 530 -6.54 -1.41 8.61
N PRO A 531 -5.30 -1.29 8.07
CA PRO A 531 -4.55 -0.05 7.80
C PRO A 531 -4.82 0.53 6.40
N ASN A 532 -5.41 -0.26 5.49
CA ASN A 532 -5.63 0.10 4.10
C ASN A 532 -7.06 -0.21 3.70
N GLY A 533 -7.76 0.83 3.27
CA GLY A 533 -9.11 0.74 2.72
C GLY A 533 -9.14 1.04 1.24
N LYS A 534 -10.14 0.51 0.54
CA LYS A 534 -10.46 0.95 -0.82
C LYS A 534 -11.97 1.17 -0.92
N MET A 535 -12.39 2.13 -1.71
CA MET A 535 -13.82 2.40 -1.92
C MET A 535 -14.10 2.62 -3.39
N LEU A 536 -15.25 2.12 -3.82
CA LEU A 536 -15.88 2.38 -5.09
C LEU A 536 -17.17 3.17 -4.82
N VAL A 537 -17.41 4.21 -5.60
CA VAL A 537 -18.72 4.87 -5.70
C VAL A 537 -19.12 4.89 -7.15
N PHE A 538 -20.38 4.52 -7.43
CA PHE A 538 -20.89 4.51 -8.78
C PHE A 538 -22.36 4.90 -8.87
N THR A 539 -22.78 5.27 -10.07
CA THR A 539 -24.17 5.46 -10.47
C THR A 539 -24.35 4.99 -11.91
N VAL A 540 -25.58 4.66 -12.27
CA VAL A 540 -25.96 4.24 -13.62
C VAL A 540 -26.95 5.27 -14.17
N ASP A 541 -26.78 5.68 -15.41
CA ASP A 541 -27.66 6.65 -16.08
C ASP A 541 -28.77 5.97 -16.90
N GLU A 542 -29.79 6.75 -17.30
CA GLU A 542 -30.93 6.24 -18.07
C GLU A 542 -30.53 5.69 -19.45
N SER A 543 -29.36 6.09 -19.97
CA SER A 543 -28.86 5.68 -21.28
C SER A 543 -28.20 4.31 -21.25
N GLY A 544 -27.94 3.75 -20.06
CA GLY A 544 -27.11 2.59 -19.93
C GLY A 544 -25.62 2.94 -20.02
N GLY A 545 -25.20 4.07 -19.44
CA GLY A 545 -23.82 4.35 -19.04
C GLY A 545 -23.59 4.21 -17.53
N MET A 546 -22.36 3.85 -17.13
CA MET A 546 -21.95 3.80 -15.72
C MET A 546 -20.98 4.95 -15.45
N ALA A 547 -21.17 5.67 -14.35
CA ALA A 547 -20.20 6.64 -13.86
C ALA A 547 -19.67 6.17 -12.51
N ALA A 548 -18.37 5.95 -12.43
CA ALA A 548 -17.73 5.36 -11.25
C ALA A 548 -16.37 5.98 -10.97
N ASP A 549 -16.00 6.03 -9.69
CA ASP A 549 -14.68 6.44 -9.26
C ASP A 549 -14.25 5.62 -8.03
N THR A 550 -12.94 5.47 -7.85
CA THR A 550 -12.35 4.72 -6.73
C THR A 550 -11.39 5.57 -5.93
N THR A 551 -11.22 5.22 -4.66
CA THR A 551 -10.20 5.83 -3.80
C THR A 551 -9.59 4.78 -2.87
N THR A 552 -8.39 5.08 -2.38
CA THR A 552 -7.69 4.26 -1.39
C THR A 552 -7.45 5.08 -0.13
N PHE A 553 -7.79 4.52 1.03
CA PHE A 553 -7.55 5.12 2.33
C PHE A 553 -6.27 4.55 2.91
N GLN A 554 -5.39 5.45 3.35
CA GLN A 554 -4.27 5.13 4.23
C GLN A 554 -4.68 5.53 5.64
N VAL A 555 -4.99 4.55 6.48
CA VAL A 555 -5.42 4.76 7.86
C VAL A 555 -4.26 4.44 8.77
N THR A 556 -4.03 5.23 9.82
CA THR A 556 -3.01 4.90 10.80
C THR A 556 -3.27 3.49 11.34
N PRO A 557 -2.29 2.58 11.22
CA PRO A 557 -2.26 1.33 11.94
C PRO A 557 -2.96 1.34 13.30
N CYS A 558 -3.94 0.46 13.49
CA CYS A 558 -4.54 0.19 14.79
C CYS A 558 -4.90 -1.29 14.95
N LEU A 559 -4.87 -1.75 16.19
CA LEU A 559 -5.39 -3.04 16.57
C LEU A 559 -6.89 -2.90 16.84
N LYS A 560 -7.65 -3.97 16.58
CA LYS A 560 -9.08 -4.01 16.94
C LYS A 560 -9.22 -3.81 18.45
N GLN A 561 -8.40 -4.49 19.26
CA GLN A 561 -8.48 -4.40 20.71
C GLN A 561 -7.62 -3.27 21.26
N ASN A 562 -8.17 -2.52 22.22
CA ASN A 562 -7.42 -1.52 22.98
C ASN A 562 -6.90 -2.14 24.28
N VAL A 563 -5.58 -2.14 24.47
CA VAL A 563 -4.93 -2.69 25.67
C VAL A 563 -4.12 -1.58 26.32
N THR A 564 -4.33 -1.38 27.61
CA THR A 564 -3.53 -0.42 28.41
C THR A 564 -2.84 -1.17 29.54
N LEU A 565 -1.56 -0.87 29.73
CA LEU A 565 -0.71 -1.43 30.77
C LEU A 565 0.00 -0.28 31.48
N GLY A 566 -0.03 -0.27 32.81
CA GLY A 566 0.70 0.71 33.61
C GLY A 566 0.98 0.18 35.00
N PHE A 567 1.98 0.78 35.64
CA PHE A 567 2.20 0.58 37.07
C PHE A 567 1.37 1.59 37.86
N SER A 568 1.08 1.26 39.12
CA SER A 568 0.41 2.18 40.05
C SER A 568 1.30 3.36 40.46
N GLU A 569 2.61 3.16 40.45
CA GLU A 569 3.63 4.15 40.83
C GLU A 569 4.79 4.08 39.84
N ASP A 570 5.34 5.23 39.43
CA ASP A 570 6.46 5.31 38.49
C ASP A 570 7.80 4.93 39.13
N LYS A 571 7.93 5.12 40.45
CA LYS A 571 9.15 4.85 41.22
C LYS A 571 8.81 4.32 42.60
N VAL A 572 9.46 3.22 42.97
CA VAL A 572 9.30 2.60 44.29
C VAL A 572 10.65 2.17 44.83
N LEU A 573 10.75 2.00 46.15
CA LEU A 573 11.94 1.43 46.78
C LEU A 573 11.99 -0.09 46.58
N PRO A 574 13.18 -0.71 46.54
CA PRO A 574 13.30 -2.17 46.44
C PRO A 574 12.47 -2.91 47.50
N GLY A 575 11.72 -3.92 47.06
CA GLY A 575 10.84 -4.71 47.94
C GLY A 575 9.47 -4.08 48.24
N SER A 576 9.19 -2.86 47.78
CA SER A 576 7.88 -2.23 47.94
C SER A 576 6.83 -2.91 47.05
N PRO A 577 5.58 -3.08 47.51
CA PRO A 577 4.51 -3.58 46.67
C PRO A 577 4.17 -2.55 45.58
N VAL A 578 4.01 -3.02 44.34
CA VAL A 578 3.53 -2.22 43.21
C VAL A 578 2.49 -3.01 42.45
N ASN A 579 1.36 -2.38 42.15
CA ASN A 579 0.29 -2.97 41.35
C ASN A 579 0.54 -2.71 39.86
N VAL A 580 0.33 -3.74 39.04
CA VAL A 580 0.30 -3.65 37.58
C VAL A 580 -1.15 -3.58 37.13
N ASN A 581 -1.55 -2.47 36.55
CA ASN A 581 -2.88 -2.22 36.05
C ASN A 581 -2.95 -2.56 34.56
N LEU A 582 -3.70 -3.59 34.22
CA LEU A 582 -3.94 -4.03 32.84
C LEU A 582 -5.44 -3.91 32.54
N ARG A 583 -5.80 -3.21 31.46
CA ARG A 583 -7.18 -3.17 30.95
C ARG A 583 -7.22 -3.67 29.52
N ALA A 584 -8.15 -4.58 29.24
CA ALA A 584 -8.43 -5.16 27.94
C ALA A 584 -9.92 -5.53 27.86
N GLU A 585 -10.40 -5.93 26.68
CA GLU A 585 -11.77 -6.39 26.49
C GLU A 585 -12.05 -7.69 27.27
N PRO A 586 -13.27 -7.89 27.81
CA PRO A 586 -13.62 -9.10 28.54
C PRO A 586 -13.33 -10.38 27.76
N GLY A 587 -12.73 -11.39 28.43
CA GLY A 587 -12.36 -12.65 27.80
C GLY A 587 -11.03 -12.65 27.04
N SER A 588 -10.33 -11.52 26.96
CA SER A 588 -9.02 -11.43 26.30
C SER A 588 -7.92 -12.15 27.08
N MET A 589 -7.11 -12.97 26.40
CA MET A 589 -5.90 -13.56 26.95
C MET A 589 -4.76 -12.55 26.85
N CYS A 590 -4.24 -12.09 27.98
CA CYS A 590 -3.16 -11.11 28.03
C CYS A 590 -1.88 -11.75 28.52
N ALA A 591 -0.78 -11.49 27.81
CA ALA A 591 0.49 -12.15 28.05
C ALA A 591 1.56 -11.10 28.40
N LEU A 592 1.92 -11.00 29.68
CA LEU A 592 2.81 -9.96 30.19
C LEU A 592 4.29 -10.36 30.04
N ARG A 593 5.15 -9.36 29.81
CA ARG A 593 6.61 -9.46 29.83
C ARG A 593 7.16 -8.25 30.58
N VAL A 594 7.95 -8.50 31.62
CA VAL A 594 8.61 -7.47 32.43
C VAL A 594 10.10 -7.76 32.39
N VAL A 595 10.89 -6.80 31.91
CA VAL A 595 12.34 -6.94 31.72
C VAL A 595 13.05 -5.71 32.27
N ASP A 596 14.29 -5.91 32.70
CA ASP A 596 15.18 -4.80 33.02
C ASP A 596 15.47 -3.97 31.75
N THR A 597 15.45 -2.65 31.86
CA THR A 597 15.68 -1.72 30.75
C THR A 597 17.00 -2.00 30.02
N SER A 598 18.04 -2.42 30.74
CA SER A 598 19.32 -2.80 30.15
C SER A 598 19.18 -3.96 29.15
N VAL A 599 18.33 -4.95 29.43
CA VAL A 599 18.09 -6.10 28.54
C VAL A 599 17.29 -5.69 27.31
N ALA A 600 16.32 -4.78 27.46
CA ALA A 600 15.56 -4.23 26.33
C ALA A 600 16.46 -3.46 25.36
N MET A 601 17.42 -2.68 25.88
CA MET A 601 18.38 -1.90 25.10
C MET A 601 19.36 -2.76 24.27
N MET A 602 19.70 -3.97 24.71
CA MET A 602 20.63 -4.84 23.99
C MET A 602 20.04 -5.39 22.68
N ASN A 603 18.72 -5.43 22.54
CA ASN A 603 18.08 -5.89 21.30
C ASN A 603 16.71 -5.22 21.10
N PRO A 604 16.69 -3.94 20.70
CA PRO A 604 15.45 -3.23 20.39
C PRO A 604 14.68 -3.88 19.23
N ASP A 605 15.38 -4.57 18.32
CA ASP A 605 14.79 -5.28 17.18
C ASP A 605 14.06 -6.57 17.59
N GLY A 606 14.17 -7.03 18.84
CA GLY A 606 13.43 -8.16 19.39
C GLY A 606 12.05 -7.81 19.96
N GLU A 607 11.70 -6.52 20.07
CA GLU A 607 10.43 -6.11 20.66
C GLU A 607 9.24 -6.34 19.72
N LEU A 608 8.12 -6.81 20.27
CA LEU A 608 6.88 -6.93 19.51
C LEU A 608 6.23 -5.55 19.42
N THR A 609 6.34 -4.92 18.26
CA THR A 609 5.70 -3.63 17.99
C THR A 609 4.44 -3.83 17.16
N GLN A 610 3.53 -2.87 17.24
CA GLN A 610 2.33 -2.87 16.41
C GLN A 610 2.66 -2.95 14.91
N ALA A 611 3.70 -2.24 14.47
CA ALA A 611 4.17 -2.30 13.09
C ALA A 611 4.64 -3.72 12.71
N LYS A 612 5.35 -4.43 13.60
CA LYS A 612 5.74 -5.83 13.36
C LYS A 612 4.52 -6.73 13.26
N ILE A 613 3.53 -6.58 14.14
CA ILE A 613 2.26 -7.34 14.11
C ILE A 613 1.58 -7.20 12.75
N GLN A 614 1.47 -5.97 12.25
CA GLN A 614 0.82 -5.72 10.95
C GLN A 614 1.59 -6.30 9.78
N ASN A 615 2.91 -6.34 9.88
CA ASN A 615 3.78 -6.95 8.88
C ASN A 615 3.92 -8.48 9.05
N LEU A 616 3.32 -9.10 10.08
CA LEU A 616 3.36 -10.56 10.26
C LEU A 616 2.62 -11.27 9.14
N VAL A 617 1.52 -10.66 8.66
CA VAL A 617 0.75 -11.21 7.55
C VAL A 617 1.11 -10.45 6.28
N LYS A 618 1.63 -11.17 5.30
CA LYS A 618 1.92 -10.59 3.99
C LYS A 618 0.61 -10.13 3.35
N PRO A 619 0.51 -8.89 2.84
CA PRO A 619 -0.63 -8.50 2.03
C PRO A 619 -0.70 -9.41 0.80
N ASP A 620 -1.90 -9.63 0.27
CA ASP A 620 -2.05 -10.35 -0.99
C ASP A 620 -1.23 -9.65 -2.08
N PRO A 621 -0.40 -10.38 -2.85
CA PRO A 621 0.26 -9.80 -4.00
C PRO A 621 -0.77 -9.16 -4.93
N TYR A 622 -0.44 -7.97 -5.45
CA TYR A 622 -1.28 -7.24 -6.40
C TYR A 622 -1.62 -8.16 -7.57
N PHE A 623 -2.92 -8.38 -7.80
CA PHE A 623 -3.37 -9.18 -8.93
C PHE A 623 -3.39 -8.29 -10.17
N SER A 624 -2.44 -8.49 -11.08
CA SER A 624 -2.59 -8.03 -12.46
C SER A 624 -3.42 -9.09 -13.19
N SER A 625 -4.70 -8.83 -13.41
CA SER A 625 -5.54 -9.61 -14.32
C SER A 625 -5.21 -9.36 -15.80
N HIS A 626 -4.26 -8.47 -16.11
CA HIS A 626 -4.03 -7.93 -17.45
C HIS A 626 -2.82 -8.53 -18.17
N GLU A 627 -2.75 -9.86 -18.34
CA GLU A 627 -1.65 -10.40 -19.15
C GLU A 627 -2.01 -11.37 -20.27
N ARG A 628 -3.28 -11.78 -20.48
CA ARG A 628 -3.54 -12.78 -21.54
C ARG A 628 -4.76 -12.65 -22.46
N LEU A 629 -5.78 -11.85 -22.17
CA LEU A 629 -6.99 -11.83 -23.02
C LEU A 629 -6.92 -10.82 -24.17
N ASP A 630 -6.29 -9.64 -24.00
CA ASP A 630 -6.26 -8.62 -25.06
C ASP A 630 -5.26 -8.91 -26.19
N TYR A 631 -4.22 -9.72 -25.94
CA TYR A 631 -3.24 -10.07 -26.97
C TYR A 631 -3.81 -11.01 -28.05
N ASP A 632 -4.76 -11.87 -27.70
CA ASP A 632 -5.37 -12.79 -28.67
C ASP A 632 -6.39 -12.08 -29.59
N LEU A 633 -6.99 -10.96 -29.15
CA LEU A 633 -7.88 -10.12 -29.97
C LEU A 633 -7.17 -9.50 -31.19
N CYS A 634 -5.94 -9.02 -31.00
CA CYS A 634 -5.18 -8.32 -32.06
C CYS A 634 -4.26 -9.23 -32.89
N ARG A 635 -4.29 -10.54 -32.67
CA ARG A 635 -3.35 -11.50 -33.29
C ARG A 635 -3.68 -11.84 -34.75
N ASN A 636 -4.91 -11.61 -35.20
CA ASN A 636 -5.40 -12.06 -36.51
C ASN A 636 -5.89 -10.95 -37.46
N THR A 637 -5.82 -9.68 -37.09
CA THR A 637 -6.24 -8.58 -37.97
C THR A 637 -5.07 -8.13 -38.85
N ARG A 638 -5.11 -8.48 -40.14
CA ARG A 638 -4.22 -7.87 -41.16
C ARG A 638 -4.87 -6.56 -41.63
N PRO A 639 -4.10 -5.47 -41.84
CA PRO A 639 -4.63 -4.29 -42.51
C PRO A 639 -5.22 -4.68 -43.87
N THR A 640 -6.46 -4.30 -44.14
CA THR A 640 -7.17 -4.61 -45.41
C THR A 640 -6.74 -3.73 -46.59
N ASP A 641 -5.73 -2.87 -46.41
CA ASP A 641 -5.31 -1.91 -47.42
C ASP A 641 -3.96 -2.28 -48.05
N SER A 642 -3.95 -3.38 -48.80
CA SER A 642 -2.81 -3.77 -49.64
C SER A 642 -3.25 -4.17 -51.06
N ARG A 643 -4.24 -3.46 -51.61
CA ARG A 643 -4.55 -3.49 -53.04
C ARG A 643 -4.04 -2.20 -53.66
N ASP A 644 -2.72 -2.12 -53.85
CA ASP A 644 -2.06 -1.31 -54.90
C ASP A 644 -0.55 -1.22 -54.61
N MET A 645 0.16 -2.35 -54.60
CA MET A 645 1.58 -2.34 -54.98
C MET A 645 1.87 -3.61 -55.77
N GLY A 646 2.30 -3.40 -57.01
CA GLY A 646 2.51 -4.43 -58.01
C GLY A 646 3.51 -5.50 -57.58
N SER A 647 3.31 -6.67 -58.17
CA SER A 647 4.21 -7.81 -58.19
C SER A 647 5.60 -7.38 -58.66
N ASP A 648 6.55 -7.35 -57.72
CA ASP A 648 7.93 -7.82 -57.85
C ASP A 648 8.75 -7.20 -56.72
N ILE A 649 9.02 -7.97 -55.66
CA ILE A 649 10.20 -7.95 -54.77
C ILE A 649 9.94 -9.03 -53.70
N ASP A 650 10.62 -10.17 -53.85
CA ASP A 650 10.79 -11.17 -52.79
C ASP A 650 11.77 -10.65 -51.72
N ASP A 651 11.51 -11.05 -50.46
CA ASP A 651 12.45 -11.10 -49.33
C ASP A 651 12.86 -9.86 -48.52
N PHE A 652 11.93 -8.99 -48.09
CA PHE A 652 12.10 -8.26 -46.80
C PHE A 652 10.77 -7.73 -46.23
N TRP A 653 9.94 -8.60 -45.65
CA TRP A 653 8.71 -8.17 -44.95
C TRP A 653 9.05 -7.52 -43.59
N PRO A 654 8.70 -6.25 -43.33
CA PRO A 654 8.78 -5.71 -41.98
C PRO A 654 7.78 -6.46 -41.10
N ARG A 655 8.25 -7.06 -39.99
CA ARG A 655 7.35 -7.61 -38.97
C ARG A 655 6.51 -6.48 -38.40
N TYR A 656 5.23 -6.47 -38.72
CA TYR A 656 4.27 -5.65 -38.00
C TYR A 656 4.01 -6.31 -36.65
N TYR A 657 4.32 -5.59 -35.57
CA TYR A 657 3.88 -5.99 -34.25
C TYR A 657 2.54 -5.33 -34.01
N SER A 658 1.47 -6.14 -33.97
CA SER A 658 0.18 -5.66 -33.49
C SER A 658 0.16 -5.75 -31.97
N TYR A 659 -0.33 -4.68 -31.32
CA TYR A 659 -0.57 -4.68 -29.90
C TYR A 659 -1.90 -4.01 -29.59
N PRO A 660 -2.63 -4.52 -28.57
CA PRO A 660 -3.86 -3.89 -28.12
C PRO A 660 -3.55 -2.54 -27.48
N VAL A 661 -4.24 -1.51 -27.93
CA VAL A 661 -4.34 -0.20 -27.29
C VAL A 661 -5.75 -0.08 -26.73
N LYS A 662 -5.84 -0.23 -25.42
CA LYS A 662 -7.06 -0.06 -24.64
C LYS A 662 -6.93 1.21 -23.80
N LYS A 663 -7.96 2.06 -23.82
CA LYS A 663 -8.05 3.20 -22.92
C LYS A 663 -8.45 2.72 -21.54
N LYS A 664 -7.98 3.43 -20.52
CA LYS A 664 -8.36 3.16 -19.14
C LYS A 664 -9.85 3.36 -18.94
N ASP A 665 -10.53 2.37 -18.39
CA ASP A 665 -11.98 2.38 -18.18
C ASP A 665 -12.39 2.07 -16.74
N ILE A 666 -13.70 1.93 -16.54
CA ILE A 666 -14.30 1.66 -15.22
C ILE A 666 -13.91 0.26 -14.71
N GLN A 667 -13.81 -0.73 -15.59
CA GLN A 667 -13.40 -2.07 -15.22
C GLN A 667 -11.95 -2.05 -14.70
N ASP A 668 -11.07 -1.27 -15.32
CA ASP A 668 -9.66 -1.15 -14.91
C ASP A 668 -9.51 -0.51 -13.52
N ILE A 669 -10.30 0.52 -13.19
CA ILE A 669 -10.24 1.15 -11.86
C ILE A 669 -10.86 0.26 -10.77
N ILE A 670 -11.87 -0.54 -11.10
CA ILE A 670 -12.50 -1.51 -10.19
C ILE A 670 -11.55 -2.68 -9.92
N GLN A 671 -10.92 -3.23 -10.97
CA GLN A 671 -9.89 -4.26 -10.81
C GLN A 671 -8.66 -3.72 -10.07
N GLY A 672 -8.29 -2.45 -10.29
CA GLY A 672 -7.21 -1.77 -9.56
C GLY A 672 -7.40 -1.74 -8.03
N ILE A 673 -8.64 -1.88 -7.56
CA ILE A 673 -8.96 -2.01 -6.13
C ILE A 673 -9.16 -3.46 -5.65
N ASN A 674 -8.80 -4.48 -6.45
CA ASN A 674 -9.02 -5.91 -6.20
C ASN A 674 -10.49 -6.31 -6.10
N LEU A 675 -11.36 -5.62 -6.84
CA LEU A 675 -12.76 -5.97 -6.99
C LEU A 675 -12.98 -6.45 -8.42
N SER A 676 -13.72 -7.54 -8.56
CA SER A 676 -14.16 -8.09 -9.84
C SER A 676 -15.57 -7.58 -10.14
N LEU A 677 -15.79 -7.22 -11.41
CA LEU A 677 -17.07 -6.77 -11.94
C LEU A 677 -17.54 -7.78 -13.00
N LEU A 678 -18.75 -8.31 -12.83
CA LEU A 678 -19.49 -9.02 -13.88
C LEU A 678 -20.62 -8.12 -14.35
N HIS A 679 -20.78 -7.99 -15.65
CA HIS A 679 -21.84 -7.20 -16.28
C HIS A 679 -22.17 -7.79 -17.66
N ASN A 680 -23.29 -7.38 -18.23
CA ASN A 680 -23.76 -7.82 -19.56
C ASN A 680 -24.03 -6.67 -20.55
N TRP A 681 -23.57 -5.46 -20.24
CA TRP A 681 -23.77 -4.23 -21.04
C TRP A 681 -22.45 -3.47 -21.20
N ASN A 682 -22.40 -2.44 -22.05
CA ASN A 682 -21.14 -1.86 -22.55
C ASN A 682 -20.49 -0.86 -21.57
N ILE A 683 -19.75 -1.36 -20.57
CA ILE A 683 -19.00 -0.58 -19.56
C ILE A 683 -17.51 -0.44 -19.89
N VAL A 684 -17.00 -1.28 -20.80
CA VAL A 684 -15.57 -1.46 -21.07
C VAL A 684 -15.16 -0.61 -22.27
N ALA A 685 -13.95 -0.03 -22.25
CA ALA A 685 -13.43 0.66 -23.41
C ALA A 685 -13.19 -0.34 -24.56
N PRO A 686 -13.56 0.00 -25.81
CA PRO A 686 -13.25 -0.84 -26.94
C PRO A 686 -11.74 -0.97 -27.10
N VAL A 687 -11.27 -2.20 -27.33
CA VAL A 687 -9.86 -2.48 -27.61
C VAL A 687 -9.60 -2.16 -29.09
N THR A 688 -8.62 -1.28 -29.34
CA THR A 688 -8.15 -1.00 -30.70
C THR A 688 -6.81 -1.66 -30.92
N CYS A 689 -6.55 -2.18 -32.12
CA CYS A 689 -5.26 -2.79 -32.43
C CYS A 689 -4.37 -1.75 -33.12
N ALA A 690 -3.24 -1.40 -32.50
CA ALA A 690 -2.20 -0.59 -33.12
C ALA A 690 -1.14 -1.48 -33.76
N TYR A 691 -0.51 -0.97 -34.81
CA TYR A 691 0.54 -1.67 -35.54
C TYR A 691 1.81 -0.83 -35.55
N GLU A 692 2.90 -1.40 -35.05
CA GLU A 692 4.22 -0.80 -35.20
C GLU A 692 4.97 -1.45 -36.37
N ARG A 693 5.47 -0.60 -37.27
CA ARG A 693 6.34 -1.01 -38.36
C ARG A 693 7.77 -1.04 -37.85
N GLY A 694 8.34 -2.23 -37.70
CA GLY A 694 9.76 -2.39 -37.40
C GLY A 694 10.63 -1.99 -38.61
N ALA A 695 10.88 -0.70 -38.80
CA ALA A 695 11.93 -0.20 -39.66
C ALA A 695 12.73 0.85 -38.88
N TYR A 696 14.06 0.72 -38.89
CA TYR A 696 14.97 1.65 -38.24
C TYR A 696 14.64 3.11 -38.60
N GLY A 697 14.05 3.85 -37.67
CA GLY A 697 14.13 5.31 -37.62
C GLY A 697 12.89 6.16 -37.92
N VAL A 698 11.72 5.63 -38.31
CA VAL A 698 10.51 6.48 -38.49
C VAL A 698 9.23 5.74 -38.09
N THR A 699 8.57 6.22 -37.04
CA THR A 699 7.26 5.73 -36.56
C THR A 699 6.11 6.42 -37.29
N ALA A 700 5.17 5.64 -37.82
CA ALA A 700 3.87 6.12 -38.28
C ALA A 700 2.80 5.16 -37.73
N ASN A 701 1.90 5.69 -36.88
CA ASN A 701 0.80 4.93 -36.29
C ASN A 701 -0.40 4.93 -37.25
N ILE A 702 -0.95 3.75 -37.55
CA ILE A 702 -2.20 3.59 -38.31
C ILE A 702 -3.17 2.84 -37.39
N ASN A 703 -4.28 3.49 -37.03
CA ASN A 703 -5.33 2.92 -36.18
C ASN A 703 -6.46 2.37 -37.07
N SER A 704 -6.88 1.12 -36.87
CA SER A 704 -8.14 0.59 -37.40
C SER A 704 -9.10 0.27 -36.24
N SER A 705 -10.30 0.84 -36.28
CA SER A 705 -11.37 0.57 -35.31
C SER A 705 -12.16 -0.67 -35.74
N ILE A 706 -12.35 -1.63 -34.83
CA ILE A 706 -13.27 -2.74 -35.00
C ILE A 706 -14.55 -2.37 -34.26
N SER A 707 -15.66 -2.24 -34.98
CA SER A 707 -17.00 -2.13 -34.41
C SER A 707 -17.59 -3.54 -34.29
N ASP A 708 -18.12 -3.88 -33.13
CA ASP A 708 -18.93 -5.08 -32.91
C ASP A 708 -20.19 -5.11 -33.78
#